data_AF-A0A2V7ULT8-F1
#
_entry.id   AF-A0A2V7ULT8-F1
#
_cell.length_a   1.000
_cell.length_b   1.000
_cell.length_c   1.000
_cell.angle_alpha   90.00
_cell.angle_beta   90.00
_cell.angle_gamma   90.00
#
_symmetry.space_group_name_H-M   'P 1'
#
loop_
_entity.id
_entity.type
_entity.pdbx_description
1 polymer ?
#
loop_
_entity_poly.entity_id
_entity_poly.type
_entity_poly.pdbx_seq_one_letter_code
_entity_poly.pdbx_strand_id
1 'polypeptide(L)'
;MRDRILALPVGRILTGLVAAAGVVFLVTALFGLFNPRDTSQPEGAVVAAALRVAHGEPLFLDIRKGPYVTTMYGPILYLLLGTLTKVAGAGVNGAYLLGRGLALVSALACAVMVGRLARRSGATPLAAGIAGGLFLASPIILPVSYSSRSDVPALALALLGMTLFTRWAHSTWRYCAVLPLAAAAFTKQTALAATLAIGLSLLFEGRIGRALLFVSLLGMGCAGTLLILNRATRGLAALNLLELPGASPLDLGSRPLGALAGFLSLAWLPLILAAPALLKLVQGDKRLLLPFCYLLTALAVSLAASSKLGSDTYYFMEPLAATLMLAGAGLAPMLGDGTAPLREASSALLAGLFAVGLAGSIGMTARAGEYKYSPNAQVIRLAAEAPGDVLVEDENVALKCGKPVTLMDPFAFAYLERRGRWDPSPLNRRILKGDFGAIRGDGARLSHGRESGRLLRLSPAPRRRRCPSRRSVMSRRGLRGPVAVERLQAMAPALGDLRSSRVWEAMVLLAALAAFSIALAPALKETGTPPGWDQAVHLRDSVVYERILIHPEWLSPDTLRAILHGSEDHPLITPSGYYPPFIPGVTALLYLVAGRTYETAMVTNIFFLGLLVWGVWGLGNTLAGRPVGMLAALLVMASPGIRTNAWEYMLDLPLTAMVVVSVWSLLLTRGFEVRSRSLAFGILCGAGMLTKWSYFLFLLAPVAMVLLAGLREARTAGAPCLPRLVNLGWTLLMALAIMAPYYAPIFPILAKKTWVHAGGAADGFTSSFSWESASYHLKAIPRKLLGWPLTAATLGGILAAERKRSATRRAELFLLLWALSLYGIFTFAVANKQSRYLLPWVPVLLLGGSLGILDLWRRRHQGALGGLRATAAMLLLLLAAGGLWGDWDAPQTGDWKLPSVIRALEQDLSERLPRGGAWKLGVIPDMREVNGPTVAYYAARRDLPVTVVQLVNRMKGHVAVEVGLDPFGRGDFYQTFQDYDYFLTKTGDSAVAPWQAVVPEMMRYFEARKDQFVELASFPLPDGSEMALYRRNDR
;
A
#
# COMPACT_ATOMS: atom_id res chain seq x y z
N MET A 1 -44.49 8.07 6.63
CA MET A 1 -43.30 7.31 7.10
C MET A 1 -42.02 8.13 6.93
N ARG A 2 -41.77 8.68 5.74
CA ARG A 2 -40.61 9.55 5.40
C ARG A 2 -40.33 10.66 6.43
N ASP A 3 -41.37 11.34 6.90
CA ASP A 3 -41.27 12.49 7.81
C ASP A 3 -40.94 12.09 9.26
N ARG A 4 -41.29 10.86 9.67
CA ARG A 4 -40.90 10.33 11.00
C ARG A 4 -39.43 9.91 11.07
N ILE A 5 -38.79 9.64 9.94
CA ILE A 5 -37.35 9.33 9.88
C ILE A 5 -36.53 10.63 9.91
N LEU A 6 -37.01 11.68 9.22
CA LEU A 6 -36.39 13.02 9.25
C LEU A 6 -36.54 13.73 10.61
N ALA A 7 -37.57 13.38 11.40
CA ALA A 7 -37.80 13.92 12.74
C ALA A 7 -37.05 13.16 13.87
N LEU A 8 -36.14 12.23 13.57
CA LEU A 8 -35.34 11.57 14.59
C LEU A 8 -34.30 12.57 15.16
N PRO A 9 -34.39 12.99 16.45
CA PRO A 9 -33.40 13.88 17.04
C PRO A 9 -32.03 13.22 16.94
N VAL A 10 -31.01 13.96 16.48
CA VAL A 10 -29.73 13.36 16.05
C VAL A 10 -29.01 12.59 17.17
N GLY A 11 -29.31 12.89 18.44
CA GLY A 11 -28.90 12.06 19.58
C GLY A 11 -29.34 10.59 19.48
N ARG A 12 -30.53 10.28 18.93
CA ARG A 12 -30.98 8.90 18.64
C ARG A 12 -30.18 8.26 17.51
N ILE A 13 -29.82 9.01 16.46
CA ILE A 13 -28.98 8.51 15.36
C ILE A 13 -27.57 8.18 15.90
N LEU A 14 -26.96 9.09 16.65
CA LEU A 14 -25.65 8.87 17.29
C LEU A 14 -25.70 7.72 18.32
N THR A 15 -26.78 7.58 19.08
CA THR A 15 -26.97 6.44 19.99
C THR A 15 -27.11 5.12 19.23
N GLY A 16 -27.85 5.11 18.12
CA GLY A 16 -27.97 3.96 17.22
C GLY A 16 -26.64 3.58 16.56
N LEU A 17 -25.81 4.56 16.21
CA LEU A 17 -24.46 4.34 15.69
C LEU A 17 -23.50 3.80 16.76
N VAL A 18 -23.56 4.30 18.01
CA VAL A 18 -22.82 3.73 19.15
C VAL A 18 -23.27 2.29 19.45
N ALA A 19 -24.58 2.01 19.35
CA ALA A 19 -25.10 0.65 19.46
C ALA A 19 -24.60 -0.25 18.31
N ALA A 20 -24.61 0.23 17.06
CA ALA A 20 -24.07 -0.50 15.91
C ALA A 20 -22.56 -0.78 16.05
N ALA A 21 -21.78 0.18 16.55
CA ALA A 21 -20.39 -0.01 16.93
C ALA A 21 -20.21 -1.12 17.99
N GLY A 22 -21.05 -1.11 19.02
CA GLY A 22 -21.07 -2.17 20.03
C GLY A 22 -21.44 -3.54 19.45
N VAL A 23 -22.43 -3.62 18.56
CA VAL A 23 -22.83 -4.86 17.87
C VAL A 23 -21.71 -5.38 16.96
N VAL A 24 -21.06 -4.53 16.18
CA VAL A 24 -19.90 -4.91 15.35
C VAL A 24 -18.79 -5.47 16.23
N PHE A 25 -18.42 -4.75 17.30
CA PHE A 25 -17.42 -5.21 18.26
C PHE A 25 -17.79 -6.56 18.88
N LEU A 26 -19.05 -6.74 19.31
CA LEU A 26 -19.55 -8.00 19.88
C LEU A 26 -19.48 -9.14 18.88
N VAL A 27 -19.93 -8.94 17.64
CA VAL A 27 -19.90 -9.98 16.60
C VAL A 27 -18.46 -10.38 16.28
N THR A 28 -17.56 -9.42 16.07
CA THR A 28 -16.13 -9.71 15.84
C THR A 28 -15.50 -10.40 17.05
N ALA A 29 -15.78 -9.92 18.26
CA ALA A 29 -15.26 -10.52 19.49
C ALA A 29 -15.76 -11.94 19.71
N LEU A 30 -17.01 -12.27 19.35
CA LEU A 30 -17.53 -13.63 19.40
C LEU A 30 -16.81 -14.54 18.40
N PHE A 31 -16.61 -14.09 17.16
CA PHE A 31 -15.81 -14.84 16.17
C PHE A 31 -14.37 -15.08 16.64
N GLY A 32 -13.74 -14.06 17.24
CA GLY A 32 -12.39 -14.17 17.80
C GLY A 32 -12.29 -15.07 19.03
N LEU A 33 -13.24 -14.94 19.96
CA LEU A 33 -13.31 -15.70 21.21
C LEU A 33 -13.34 -17.21 20.94
N PHE A 34 -14.22 -17.65 20.02
CA PHE A 34 -14.37 -19.05 19.66
C PHE A 34 -13.49 -19.51 18.48
N ASN A 35 -12.58 -18.66 17.98
CA ASN A 35 -11.68 -19.03 16.89
C ASN A 35 -10.76 -20.19 17.32
N PRO A 36 -10.74 -21.36 16.65
CA PRO A 36 -9.86 -22.45 17.03
C PRO A 36 -8.37 -22.18 16.72
N ARG A 37 -7.99 -21.03 16.16
CA ARG A 37 -6.61 -20.64 15.79
C ARG A 37 -6.10 -19.51 16.69
N ASP A 38 -4.79 -19.29 16.73
CA ASP A 38 -4.22 -18.07 17.32
C ASP A 38 -4.79 -16.84 16.58
N THR A 39 -5.19 -15.84 17.36
CA THR A 39 -5.74 -14.57 16.85
C THR A 39 -4.69 -13.49 16.69
N SER A 40 -3.53 -13.64 17.35
CA SER A 40 -2.34 -12.83 17.17
C SER A 40 -1.10 -13.58 17.66
N GLN A 41 0.09 -13.21 17.19
CA GLN A 41 1.35 -13.70 17.76
C GLN A 41 1.83 -12.76 18.88
N PRO A 42 2.20 -13.23 20.08
CA PRO A 42 2.37 -14.63 20.49
C PRO A 42 1.27 -15.08 21.48
N GLU A 43 0.05 -15.36 21.00
CA GLU A 43 -1.07 -15.79 21.87
C GLU A 43 -0.81 -17.18 22.49
N GLY A 44 -0.37 -18.16 21.71
CA GLY A 44 -0.02 -19.50 22.18
C GLY A 44 1.07 -19.50 23.26
N ALA A 45 2.07 -18.62 23.15
CA ALA A 45 3.10 -18.44 24.19
C ALA A 45 2.52 -17.99 25.54
N VAL A 46 1.49 -17.14 25.54
CA VAL A 46 0.82 -16.69 26.76
C VAL A 46 0.01 -17.82 27.39
N VAL A 47 -0.69 -18.60 26.56
CA VAL A 47 -1.46 -19.77 27.02
C VAL A 47 -0.53 -20.86 27.56
N ALA A 48 0.60 -21.12 26.90
CA ALA A 48 1.61 -22.07 27.37
C ALA A 48 2.14 -21.69 28.75
N ALA A 49 2.55 -20.43 28.96
CA ALA A 49 3.02 -19.95 30.25
C ALA A 49 1.95 -20.00 31.35
N ALA A 50 0.67 -19.76 31.01
CA ALA A 50 -0.44 -19.89 31.96
C ALA A 50 -0.72 -21.36 32.34
N LEU A 51 -0.64 -22.30 31.38
CA LEU A 51 -0.80 -23.74 31.66
C LEU A 51 0.30 -24.27 32.59
N ARG A 52 1.54 -23.82 32.44
CA ARG A 52 2.64 -24.10 33.39
C ARG A 52 2.25 -23.73 34.82
N VAL A 53 1.73 -22.50 35.02
CA VAL A 53 1.24 -22.05 36.33
C VAL A 53 0.06 -22.91 36.82
N ALA A 54 -0.86 -23.30 35.95
CA ALA A 54 -2.00 -24.15 36.32
C ALA A 54 -1.54 -25.52 36.85
N HIS A 55 -0.52 -26.12 36.23
CA HIS A 55 0.11 -27.37 36.67
C HIS A 55 1.05 -27.22 37.89
N GLY A 56 1.30 -25.99 38.37
CA GLY A 56 2.22 -25.73 39.48
C GLY A 56 3.70 -25.69 39.09
N GLU A 57 4.01 -25.62 37.79
CA GLU A 57 5.37 -25.47 37.30
C GLU A 57 5.91 -24.03 37.44
N PRO A 58 7.24 -23.82 37.48
CA PRO A 58 7.83 -22.49 37.47
C PRO A 58 7.45 -21.67 36.22
N LEU A 59 7.06 -20.40 36.46
CA LEU A 59 6.72 -19.42 35.42
C LEU A 59 7.95 -18.88 34.67
N PHE A 60 9.03 -18.60 35.39
CA PHE A 60 10.29 -18.11 34.81
C PHE A 60 11.27 -19.28 34.70
N LEU A 61 11.73 -19.57 33.49
CA LEU A 61 12.75 -20.58 33.21
C LEU A 61 14.11 -19.94 32.88
N ASP A 62 15.16 -20.74 33.00
CA ASP A 62 16.49 -20.38 32.53
C ASP A 62 16.62 -20.71 31.04
N ILE A 63 16.52 -19.68 30.20
CA ILE A 63 16.61 -19.76 28.73
C ILE A 63 17.91 -20.40 28.19
N ARG A 64 18.93 -20.60 29.05
CA ARG A 64 20.19 -21.27 28.69
C ARG A 64 20.08 -22.79 28.80
N LYS A 65 18.95 -23.33 29.27
CA LYS A 65 18.67 -24.76 29.43
C LYS A 65 17.33 -25.09 28.78
N GLY A 66 17.26 -26.21 28.07
CA GLY A 66 15.99 -26.69 27.51
C GLY A 66 15.01 -27.14 28.62
N PRO A 67 13.69 -26.95 28.47
CA PRO A 67 13.00 -26.36 27.32
C PRO A 67 13.17 -24.82 27.25
N TYR A 68 13.37 -24.31 26.04
CA TYR A 68 13.74 -22.93 25.76
C TYR A 68 12.50 -22.02 25.73
N VAL A 69 11.92 -21.76 26.89
CA VAL A 69 10.66 -21.00 27.05
C VAL A 69 10.93 -19.61 27.66
N THR A 70 10.38 -18.56 27.04
CA THR A 70 10.62 -17.14 27.34
C THR A 70 9.38 -16.39 27.87
N THR A 71 9.33 -16.04 29.17
CA THR A 71 8.19 -15.32 29.75
C THR A 71 8.42 -13.80 29.80
N MET A 72 8.30 -13.16 28.64
CA MET A 72 8.69 -11.76 28.42
C MET A 72 7.72 -10.70 28.97
N TYR A 73 6.47 -11.06 29.31
CA TYR A 73 5.50 -10.14 29.92
C TYR A 73 5.53 -10.21 31.45
N GLY A 74 4.88 -9.25 32.12
CA GLY A 74 4.80 -9.24 33.57
C GLY A 74 3.99 -10.41 34.15
N PRO A 75 4.27 -10.85 35.39
CA PRO A 75 3.74 -12.10 35.94
C PRO A 75 2.22 -12.10 36.15
N ILE A 76 1.58 -10.93 36.27
CA ILE A 76 0.17 -10.82 36.69
C ILE A 76 -0.77 -11.51 35.68
N LEU A 77 -0.52 -11.37 34.37
CA LEU A 77 -1.35 -12.02 33.36
C LEU A 77 -1.28 -13.54 33.47
N TYR A 78 -0.07 -14.10 33.54
CA TYR A 78 0.15 -15.54 33.57
C TYR A 78 -0.37 -16.17 34.88
N LEU A 79 -0.18 -15.48 36.00
CA LEU A 79 -0.68 -15.91 37.31
C LEU A 79 -2.20 -15.91 37.37
N LEU A 80 -2.85 -14.84 36.88
CA LEU A 80 -4.30 -14.75 36.85
C LEU A 80 -4.90 -15.80 35.90
N LEU A 81 -4.41 -15.87 34.67
CA LEU A 81 -4.90 -16.83 33.68
C LEU A 81 -4.65 -18.28 34.11
N GLY A 82 -3.45 -18.60 34.58
CA GLY A 82 -3.11 -19.95 35.06
C GLY A 82 -3.94 -20.37 36.27
N THR A 83 -4.23 -19.44 37.20
CA THR A 83 -5.13 -19.70 38.33
C THR A 83 -6.57 -19.95 37.86
N LEU A 84 -7.09 -19.13 36.94
CA LEU A 84 -8.43 -19.33 36.37
C LEU A 84 -8.54 -20.66 35.62
N THR A 85 -7.53 -21.01 34.81
CA THR A 85 -7.43 -22.29 34.11
C THR A 85 -7.43 -23.48 35.08
N LYS A 86 -6.66 -23.39 36.17
CA LYS A 86 -6.61 -24.41 37.22
C LYS A 86 -7.96 -24.58 37.93
N VAL A 87 -8.58 -23.49 38.36
CA VAL A 87 -9.87 -23.49 39.08
C VAL A 87 -11.00 -24.00 38.18
N ALA A 88 -10.96 -23.69 36.88
CA ALA A 88 -11.94 -24.16 35.91
C ALA A 88 -11.71 -25.61 35.43
N GLY A 89 -10.63 -26.28 35.85
CA GLY A 89 -10.24 -27.61 35.32
C GLY A 89 -9.99 -27.59 33.81
N ALA A 90 -9.60 -26.45 33.26
CA ALA A 90 -9.64 -26.19 31.82
C ALA A 90 -8.37 -26.69 31.11
N GLY A 91 -8.56 -27.52 30.08
CA GLY A 91 -7.49 -27.87 29.13
C GLY A 91 -7.12 -26.71 28.20
N VAL A 92 -6.20 -26.96 27.25
CA VAL A 92 -5.64 -25.95 26.31
C VAL A 92 -6.70 -25.03 25.71
N ASN A 93 -7.75 -25.57 25.08
CA ASN A 93 -8.80 -24.77 24.45
C ASN A 93 -9.58 -23.89 25.45
N GLY A 94 -9.75 -24.35 26.69
CA GLY A 94 -10.37 -23.57 27.75
C GLY A 94 -9.46 -22.46 28.28
N ALA A 95 -8.15 -22.70 28.34
CA ALA A 95 -7.17 -21.66 28.68
C ALA A 95 -7.14 -20.53 27.62
N TYR A 96 -7.24 -20.86 26.33
CA TYR A 96 -7.47 -19.87 25.26
C TYR A 96 -8.77 -19.08 25.50
N LEU A 97 -9.89 -19.78 25.76
CA LEU A 97 -11.19 -19.13 25.98
C LEU A 97 -11.17 -18.16 27.18
N LEU A 98 -10.53 -18.56 28.28
CA LEU A 98 -10.35 -17.73 29.48
C LEU A 98 -9.45 -16.52 29.22
N GLY A 99 -8.34 -16.69 28.48
CA GLY A 99 -7.41 -15.62 28.15
C GLY A 99 -8.04 -14.54 27.26
N ARG A 100 -8.81 -14.97 26.26
CA ARG A 100 -9.60 -14.08 25.39
C ARG A 100 -10.77 -13.44 26.11
N GLY A 101 -11.45 -14.18 26.98
CA GLY A 101 -12.50 -13.63 27.86
C GLY A 101 -11.97 -12.53 28.77
N LEU A 102 -10.78 -12.70 29.34
CA LEU A 102 -10.09 -11.68 30.14
C LEU A 102 -9.75 -10.44 29.30
N ALA A 103 -9.25 -10.60 28.08
CA ALA A 103 -8.99 -9.49 27.16
C ALA A 103 -10.28 -8.73 26.79
N LEU A 104 -11.38 -9.46 26.55
CA LEU A 104 -12.68 -8.90 26.18
C LEU A 104 -13.32 -8.09 27.32
N VAL A 105 -13.33 -8.65 28.52
CA VAL A 105 -13.76 -7.94 29.75
C VAL A 105 -12.88 -6.72 29.99
N SER A 106 -11.57 -6.81 29.75
CA SER A 106 -10.65 -5.68 29.87
C SER A 106 -10.94 -4.58 28.83
N ALA A 107 -11.26 -4.93 27.58
CA ALA A 107 -11.62 -3.97 26.53
C ALA A 107 -12.92 -3.22 26.87
N LEU A 108 -13.94 -3.93 27.33
CA LEU A 108 -15.21 -3.36 27.80
C LEU A 108 -15.00 -2.43 29.01
N ALA A 109 -14.16 -2.85 29.97
CA ALA A 109 -13.77 -2.00 31.09
C ALA A 109 -13.04 -0.73 30.64
N CYS A 110 -12.11 -0.84 29.70
CA CYS A 110 -11.41 0.31 29.11
C CYS A 110 -12.39 1.31 28.49
N ALA A 111 -13.36 0.86 27.69
CA ALA A 111 -14.38 1.72 27.08
C ALA A 111 -15.21 2.48 28.13
N VAL A 112 -15.63 1.80 29.20
CA VAL A 112 -16.34 2.42 30.33
C VAL A 112 -15.46 3.44 31.06
N MET A 113 -14.17 3.15 31.25
CA MET A 113 -13.23 4.06 31.91
C MET A 113 -12.88 5.28 31.05
N VAL A 114 -12.67 5.11 29.74
CA VAL A 114 -12.53 6.22 28.77
C VAL A 114 -13.75 7.13 28.83
N GLY A 115 -14.97 6.58 28.82
CA GLY A 115 -16.20 7.36 28.99
C GLY A 115 -16.29 8.09 30.34
N ARG A 116 -15.95 7.43 31.45
CA ARG A 116 -15.94 8.05 32.80
C ARG A 116 -14.90 9.16 32.93
N LEU A 117 -13.71 8.97 32.38
CA LEU A 117 -12.65 9.98 32.36
C LEU A 117 -13.00 11.14 31.41
N ALA A 118 -13.66 10.88 30.28
CA ALA A 118 -14.24 11.92 29.43
C ALA A 118 -15.30 12.75 30.19
N ARG A 119 -16.20 12.13 30.98
CA ARG A 119 -17.15 12.86 31.85
C ARG A 119 -16.44 13.77 32.85
N ARG A 120 -15.37 13.29 33.49
CA ARG A 120 -14.52 14.11 34.40
C ARG A 120 -13.82 15.26 33.66
N SER A 121 -13.56 15.08 32.36
CA SER A 121 -12.96 16.07 31.46
C SER A 121 -13.98 17.05 30.85
N GLY A 122 -15.27 16.98 31.21
CA GLY A 122 -16.31 17.90 30.73
C GLY A 122 -17.19 17.37 29.58
N ALA A 123 -17.08 16.10 29.19
CA ALA A 123 -17.99 15.48 28.23
C ALA A 123 -19.45 15.44 28.73
N THR A 124 -20.45 15.52 27.85
CA THR A 124 -21.86 15.16 28.16
C THR A 124 -22.01 13.63 28.30
N PRO A 125 -23.12 13.10 28.86
CA PRO A 125 -23.36 11.65 28.91
C PRO A 125 -23.31 10.98 27.54
N LEU A 126 -23.91 11.61 26.52
CA LEU A 126 -23.89 11.14 25.14
C LEU A 126 -22.47 11.19 24.55
N ALA A 127 -21.74 12.29 24.72
CA ALA A 127 -20.36 12.41 24.23
C ALA A 127 -19.40 11.40 24.87
N ALA A 128 -19.60 11.08 26.15
CA ALA A 128 -18.86 10.03 26.86
C ALA A 128 -19.20 8.62 26.36
N GLY A 129 -20.47 8.36 26.05
CA GLY A 129 -20.90 7.12 25.39
C GLY A 129 -20.30 6.96 23.99
N ILE A 130 -20.26 8.04 23.20
CA ILE A 130 -19.59 8.08 21.88
C ILE A 130 -18.09 7.81 22.01
N ALA A 131 -17.40 8.41 22.99
CA ALA A 131 -15.98 8.16 23.22
C ALA A 131 -15.68 6.68 23.57
N GLY A 132 -16.51 6.06 24.42
CA GLY A 132 -16.41 4.63 24.73
C GLY A 132 -16.75 3.72 23.53
N GLY A 133 -17.78 4.09 22.74
CA GLY A 133 -18.15 3.35 21.52
C GLY A 133 -17.09 3.41 20.42
N LEU A 134 -16.46 4.57 20.21
CA LEU A 134 -15.33 4.74 19.29
C LEU A 134 -14.08 3.99 19.75
N PHE A 135 -13.89 3.80 21.06
CA PHE A 135 -12.81 2.96 21.58
C PHE A 135 -13.01 1.50 21.15
N LEU A 136 -14.21 0.94 21.37
CA LEU A 136 -14.53 -0.44 20.98
C LEU A 136 -14.53 -0.63 19.46
N ALA A 137 -15.07 0.32 18.70
CA ALA A 137 -15.06 0.26 17.23
C ALA A 137 -13.67 0.48 16.60
N SER A 138 -12.63 0.82 17.37
CA SER A 138 -11.34 1.17 16.80
C SER A 138 -10.65 -0.05 16.16
N PRO A 139 -10.07 0.09 14.95
CA PRO A 139 -9.23 -0.94 14.33
C PRO A 139 -7.99 -1.28 15.16
N ILE A 140 -7.57 -0.39 16.07
CA ILE A 140 -6.43 -0.59 16.98
C ILE A 140 -6.82 -1.51 18.15
N ILE A 141 -8.10 -1.48 18.57
CA ILE A 141 -8.61 -2.23 19.72
C ILE A 141 -9.20 -3.57 19.31
N LEU A 142 -9.89 -3.64 18.17
CA LEU A 142 -10.57 -4.86 17.73
C LEU A 142 -9.64 -6.10 17.70
N PRO A 143 -8.47 -6.11 17.04
CA PRO A 143 -7.65 -7.32 16.95
C PRO A 143 -7.11 -7.84 18.29
N VAL A 144 -6.99 -6.96 19.29
CA VAL A 144 -6.42 -7.29 20.61
C VAL A 144 -7.50 -7.47 21.70
N SER A 145 -8.76 -7.12 21.43
CA SER A 145 -9.85 -7.24 22.41
C SER A 145 -10.31 -8.68 22.66
N TYR A 146 -9.99 -9.61 21.76
CA TYR A 146 -10.32 -11.03 21.86
C TYR A 146 -9.08 -11.93 21.70
N SER A 147 -7.90 -11.42 22.03
CA SER A 147 -6.63 -12.16 21.96
C SER A 147 -5.97 -12.23 23.34
N SER A 148 -5.44 -13.39 23.72
CA SER A 148 -4.87 -13.65 25.05
C SER A 148 -3.52 -12.95 25.24
N ARG A 149 -3.55 -11.62 25.39
CA ARG A 149 -2.38 -10.73 25.45
C ARG A 149 -2.34 -9.89 26.74
N SER A 150 -1.16 -9.39 27.08
CA SER A 150 -0.94 -8.43 28.18
C SER A 150 -1.44 -7.02 27.88
N ASP A 151 -1.57 -6.68 26.60
CA ASP A 151 -1.92 -5.37 26.05
C ASP A 151 -3.16 -4.71 26.68
N VAL A 152 -4.34 -5.29 26.47
CA VAL A 152 -5.62 -4.70 26.92
C VAL A 152 -5.82 -4.81 28.44
N PRO A 153 -5.44 -5.92 29.12
CA PRO A 153 -5.49 -5.97 30.59
C PRO A 153 -4.59 -4.93 31.27
N ALA A 154 -3.38 -4.67 30.74
CA ALA A 154 -2.50 -3.63 31.28
C ALA A 154 -3.11 -2.22 31.11
N LEU A 155 -3.71 -1.94 29.94
CA LEU A 155 -4.44 -0.69 29.70
C LEU A 155 -5.64 -0.52 30.65
N ALA A 156 -6.39 -1.59 30.93
CA ALA A 156 -7.51 -1.55 31.86
C ALA A 156 -7.04 -1.18 33.28
N LEU A 157 -5.95 -1.78 33.74
CA LEU A 157 -5.33 -1.45 35.04
C LEU A 157 -4.80 0.00 35.08
N ALA A 158 -4.18 0.48 33.99
CA ALA A 158 -3.71 1.87 33.88
C ALA A 158 -4.87 2.89 33.96
N LEU A 159 -5.94 2.67 33.19
CA LEU A 159 -7.14 3.51 33.20
C LEU A 159 -7.90 3.42 34.53
N LEU A 160 -7.87 2.28 35.21
CA LEU A 160 -8.43 2.12 36.57
C LEU A 160 -7.66 2.98 37.57
N GLY A 161 -6.32 2.99 37.51
CA GLY A 161 -5.47 3.88 38.30
C GLY A 161 -5.82 5.36 38.10
N MET A 162 -5.91 5.82 36.85
CA MET A 162 -6.35 7.18 36.53
C MET A 162 -7.77 7.47 37.03
N THR A 163 -8.69 6.49 36.96
CA THR A 163 -10.07 6.64 37.44
C THR A 163 -10.14 6.76 38.96
N LEU A 164 -9.35 5.99 39.71
CA LEU A 164 -9.28 6.10 41.18
C LEU A 164 -8.62 7.42 41.61
N PHE A 165 -7.52 7.82 40.95
CA PHE A 165 -6.83 9.08 41.21
C PHE A 165 -7.76 10.29 41.02
N THR A 166 -8.50 10.33 39.91
CA THR A 166 -9.46 11.41 39.61
C THR A 166 -10.74 11.34 40.46
N ARG A 167 -11.21 10.13 40.84
CA ARG A 167 -12.36 9.96 41.75
C ARG A 167 -12.08 10.56 43.13
N TRP A 168 -10.86 10.39 43.64
CA TRP A 168 -10.45 10.81 44.98
C TRP A 168 -9.49 12.01 44.98
N ALA A 169 -9.56 12.90 43.98
CA ALA A 169 -8.64 14.03 43.78
C ALA A 169 -8.47 15.00 44.97
N HIS A 170 -9.39 14.97 45.95
CA HIS A 170 -9.34 15.77 47.18
C HIS A 170 -8.97 14.98 48.45
N SER A 171 -8.80 13.66 48.38
CA SER A 171 -8.56 12.77 49.53
C SER A 171 -7.16 12.13 49.51
N THR A 172 -6.74 11.52 50.61
CA THR A 172 -5.54 10.65 50.68
C THR A 172 -5.73 9.33 49.92
N TRP A 173 -6.98 8.84 49.82
CA TRP A 173 -7.34 7.65 49.04
C TRP A 173 -6.93 7.70 47.56
N ARG A 174 -6.58 8.88 47.01
CA ARG A 174 -5.99 9.01 45.67
C ARG A 174 -4.75 8.13 45.47
N TYR A 175 -3.96 7.90 46.52
CA TYR A 175 -2.71 7.12 46.44
C TYR A 175 -2.97 5.61 46.29
N CYS A 176 -4.19 5.12 46.54
CA CYS A 176 -4.57 3.75 46.19
C CYS A 176 -4.53 3.49 44.67
N ALA A 177 -4.49 4.54 43.83
CA ALA A 177 -4.22 4.42 42.39
C ALA A 177 -2.84 3.81 42.08
N VAL A 178 -1.88 3.86 43.01
CA VAL A 178 -0.56 3.22 42.87
C VAL A 178 -0.69 1.70 42.68
N LEU A 179 -1.67 1.05 43.32
CA LEU A 179 -1.85 -0.41 43.24
C LEU A 179 -2.19 -0.90 41.81
N PRO A 180 -3.25 -0.41 41.13
CA PRO A 180 -3.52 -0.82 39.76
C PRO A 180 -2.49 -0.29 38.76
N LEU A 181 -1.79 0.82 39.03
CA LEU A 181 -0.68 1.28 38.16
C LEU A 181 0.56 0.37 38.27
N ALA A 182 0.89 -0.11 39.48
CA ALA A 182 1.92 -1.12 39.66
C ALA A 182 1.51 -2.43 38.97
N ALA A 183 0.25 -2.83 39.13
CA ALA A 183 -0.29 -4.00 38.46
C ALA A 183 -0.28 -3.87 36.91
N ALA A 184 -0.50 -2.68 36.37
CA ALA A 184 -0.36 -2.42 34.94
C ALA A 184 1.09 -2.66 34.47
N ALA A 185 2.07 -2.08 35.17
CA ALA A 185 3.49 -2.27 34.88
C ALA A 185 3.96 -3.75 35.01
N PHE A 186 3.41 -4.50 35.99
CA PHE A 186 3.60 -5.95 36.16
C PHE A 186 2.65 -6.83 35.33
N THR A 187 1.86 -6.24 34.44
CA THR A 187 1.18 -6.94 33.34
C THR A 187 1.95 -6.71 32.04
N LYS A 188 2.29 -5.45 31.76
CA LYS A 188 3.14 -5.05 30.63
C LYS A 188 4.05 -3.89 31.04
N GLN A 189 5.36 -4.06 30.89
CA GLN A 189 6.41 -3.12 31.34
C GLN A 189 6.28 -1.72 30.71
N THR A 190 5.64 -1.61 29.55
CA THR A 190 5.41 -0.34 28.85
C THR A 190 4.22 0.47 29.39
N ALA A 191 3.37 -0.10 30.26
CA ALA A 191 2.16 0.56 30.77
C ALA A 191 2.46 1.60 31.87
N LEU A 192 3.34 2.56 31.55
CA LEU A 192 3.84 3.61 32.44
C LEU A 192 3.29 5.00 32.09
N ALA A 193 2.69 5.18 30.91
CA ALA A 193 2.29 6.51 30.44
C ALA A 193 1.19 7.14 31.31
N ALA A 194 0.24 6.36 31.82
CA ALA A 194 -0.74 6.82 32.81
C ALA A 194 -0.11 7.35 34.12
N THR A 195 0.94 6.69 34.63
CA THR A 195 1.71 7.17 35.79
C THR A 195 2.40 8.49 35.49
N LEU A 196 3.12 8.55 34.37
CA LEU A 196 3.84 9.75 33.93
C LEU A 196 2.86 10.91 33.73
N ALA A 197 1.65 10.64 33.22
CA ALA A 197 0.59 11.63 33.04
C ALA A 197 0.12 12.24 34.37
N ILE A 198 -0.10 11.40 35.39
CA ILE A 198 -0.48 11.86 36.72
C ILE A 198 0.63 12.72 37.32
N GLY A 199 1.88 12.25 37.30
CA GLY A 199 3.04 13.01 37.78
C GLY A 199 3.18 14.37 37.06
N LEU A 200 3.14 14.37 35.73
CA LEU A 200 3.25 15.57 34.90
C LEU A 200 2.10 16.55 35.13
N SER A 201 0.86 16.07 35.29
CA SER A 201 -0.29 16.91 35.62
C SER A 201 -0.14 17.59 36.99
N LEU A 202 0.39 16.88 37.99
CA LEU A 202 0.65 17.44 39.33
C LEU A 202 1.79 18.47 39.29
N LEU A 203 2.79 18.29 38.43
CA LEU A 203 3.84 19.28 38.20
C LEU A 203 3.29 20.55 37.55
N PHE A 204 2.45 20.43 36.51
CA PHE A 204 1.77 21.58 35.89
C PHE A 204 0.74 22.27 36.83
N GLU A 205 0.19 21.55 37.81
CA GLU A 205 -0.59 22.13 38.91
C GLU A 205 0.27 22.83 39.99
N GLY A 206 1.61 22.83 39.87
CA GLY A 206 2.54 23.39 40.85
C GLY A 206 2.74 22.52 42.11
N ARG A 207 2.25 21.28 42.12
CA ARG A 207 2.18 20.40 43.30
C ARG A 207 3.36 19.42 43.36
N ILE A 208 4.58 19.95 43.25
CA ILE A 208 5.83 19.18 43.11
C ILE A 208 5.96 18.08 44.18
N GLY A 209 5.77 18.40 45.46
CA GLY A 209 5.87 17.40 46.54
C GLY A 209 4.87 16.23 46.43
N ARG A 210 3.67 16.46 45.88
CA ARG A 210 2.68 15.39 45.62
C ARG A 210 3.03 14.58 44.38
N ALA A 211 3.60 15.21 43.35
CA ALA A 211 4.11 14.53 42.17
C ALA A 211 5.26 13.58 42.55
N LEU A 212 6.25 14.09 43.30
CA LEU A 212 7.37 13.30 43.83
C LEU A 212 6.87 12.15 44.70
N LEU A 213 6.00 12.41 45.69
CA LEU A 213 5.44 11.35 46.54
C LEU A 213 4.73 10.26 45.71
N PHE A 214 3.91 10.62 44.72
CA PHE A 214 3.19 9.66 43.89
C PHE A 214 4.15 8.79 43.05
N VAL A 215 5.13 9.41 42.40
CA VAL A 215 6.13 8.71 41.58
C VAL A 215 7.04 7.84 42.45
N SER A 216 7.45 8.32 43.63
CA SER A 216 8.27 7.55 44.58
C SER A 216 7.51 6.36 45.16
N LEU A 217 6.24 6.50 45.54
CA LEU A 217 5.43 5.38 46.04
C LEU A 217 5.30 4.27 45.00
N LEU A 218 5.05 4.61 43.73
CA LEU A 218 5.03 3.62 42.65
C LEU A 218 6.42 3.04 42.39
N GLY A 219 7.45 3.89 42.28
CA GLY A 219 8.82 3.46 42.00
C GLY A 219 9.36 2.48 43.05
N MET A 220 9.16 2.78 44.33
CA MET A 220 9.53 1.90 45.44
C MET A 220 8.68 0.62 45.45
N GLY A 221 7.37 0.71 45.19
CA GLY A 221 6.51 -0.47 45.06
C GLY A 221 6.99 -1.41 43.95
N CYS A 222 7.23 -0.88 42.75
CA CYS A 222 7.74 -1.64 41.62
C CYS A 222 9.15 -2.20 41.86
N ALA A 223 10.07 -1.42 42.40
CA ALA A 223 11.43 -1.89 42.73
C ALA A 223 11.40 -2.99 43.79
N GLY A 224 10.59 -2.83 44.85
CA GLY A 224 10.42 -3.80 45.92
C GLY A 224 9.80 -5.11 45.41
N THR A 225 8.72 -5.05 44.63
CA THR A 225 8.11 -6.24 44.02
C THR A 225 9.06 -6.95 43.07
N LEU A 226 9.81 -6.22 42.23
CA LEU A 226 10.81 -6.82 41.34
C LEU A 226 11.95 -7.47 42.15
N LEU A 227 12.43 -6.84 43.21
CA LEU A 227 13.47 -7.39 44.09
C LEU A 227 13.01 -8.70 44.75
N ILE A 228 11.77 -8.73 45.27
CA ILE A 228 11.17 -9.93 45.86
C ILE A 228 11.06 -11.04 44.81
N LEU A 229 10.49 -10.76 43.64
CA LEU A 229 10.38 -11.73 42.54
C LEU A 229 11.75 -12.24 42.11
N ASN A 230 12.74 -11.37 41.97
CA ASN A 230 14.08 -11.73 41.53
C ASN A 230 14.82 -12.59 42.56
N ARG A 231 14.63 -12.32 43.86
CA ARG A 231 15.20 -13.13 44.95
C ARG A 231 14.51 -14.50 45.04
N ALA A 232 13.17 -14.54 44.96
CA ALA A 232 12.41 -15.79 44.96
C ALA A 232 12.73 -16.69 43.75
N THR A 233 13.02 -16.09 42.59
CA THR A 233 13.32 -16.80 41.33
C THR A 233 14.83 -16.96 41.05
N ARG A 234 15.70 -16.66 42.03
CA ARG A 234 17.18 -16.76 41.92
C ARG A 234 17.76 -16.04 40.68
N GLY A 235 17.21 -14.88 40.31
CA GLY A 235 17.64 -14.07 39.16
C GLY A 235 16.80 -14.23 37.88
N LEU A 236 15.93 -15.24 37.79
CA LEU A 236 15.21 -15.54 36.55
C LEU A 236 14.13 -14.50 36.19
N ALA A 237 13.57 -13.79 37.17
CA ALA A 237 12.63 -12.70 36.91
C ALA A 237 13.30 -11.51 36.20
N ALA A 238 14.50 -11.08 36.60
CA ALA A 238 15.21 -10.00 35.90
C ALA A 238 15.62 -10.41 34.47
N LEU A 239 16.10 -11.65 34.31
CA LEU A 239 16.44 -12.23 33.00
C LEU A 239 15.24 -12.18 32.04
N ASN A 240 14.07 -12.65 32.48
CA ASN A 240 12.89 -12.74 31.63
C ASN A 240 12.16 -11.39 31.44
N LEU A 241 12.08 -10.55 32.47
CA LEU A 241 11.31 -9.30 32.42
C LEU A 241 12.08 -8.09 31.86
N LEU A 242 13.42 -8.09 31.94
CA LEU A 242 14.26 -6.95 31.55
C LEU A 242 15.25 -7.31 30.43
N GLU A 243 16.03 -8.37 30.61
CA GLU A 243 17.10 -8.68 29.66
C GLU A 243 16.58 -9.21 28.33
N LEU A 244 15.61 -10.13 28.35
CA LEU A 244 14.95 -10.65 27.16
C LEU A 244 14.30 -9.52 26.31
N PRO A 245 13.36 -8.68 26.83
CA PRO A 245 12.81 -7.57 26.05
C PRO A 245 13.83 -6.49 25.68
N GLY A 246 14.99 -6.42 26.34
CA GLY A 246 16.10 -5.50 26.01
C GLY A 246 17.03 -6.03 24.91
N ALA A 247 16.94 -7.32 24.56
CA ALA A 247 17.77 -7.93 23.52
C ALA A 247 17.32 -7.58 22.08
N SER A 248 16.10 -7.09 21.88
CA SER A 248 15.60 -6.68 20.57
C SER A 248 16.43 -5.53 19.97
N PRO A 249 16.66 -5.51 18.64
CA PRO A 249 17.27 -4.37 17.97
C PRO A 249 16.31 -3.17 17.92
N LEU A 250 16.89 -1.96 17.92
CA LEU A 250 16.17 -0.69 17.86
C LEU A 250 16.41 -0.01 16.51
N ASP A 251 15.33 0.40 15.83
CA ASP A 251 15.32 1.40 14.77
C ASP A 251 14.69 2.69 15.30
N LEU A 252 15.48 3.77 15.32
CA LEU A 252 15.08 5.08 15.82
C LEU A 252 14.48 5.99 14.75
N GLY A 253 14.43 5.54 13.49
CA GLY A 253 13.98 6.34 12.34
C GLY A 253 12.71 5.80 11.70
N SER A 254 12.81 4.74 10.90
CA SER A 254 11.74 4.38 9.96
C SER A 254 10.52 3.79 10.65
N ARG A 255 10.73 2.90 11.64
CA ARG A 255 9.65 2.24 12.40
C ARG A 255 8.80 3.17 13.25
N PRO A 256 9.35 4.04 14.14
CA PRO A 256 8.50 4.92 14.94
C PRO A 256 7.73 5.94 14.09
N LEU A 257 8.31 6.43 12.99
CA LEU A 257 7.60 7.31 12.05
C LEU A 257 6.49 6.58 11.29
N GLY A 258 6.75 5.35 10.81
CA GLY A 258 5.73 4.52 10.16
C GLY A 258 4.59 4.13 11.10
N ALA A 259 4.90 3.78 12.35
CA ALA A 259 3.91 3.45 13.37
C ALA A 259 3.08 4.68 13.78
N LEU A 260 3.70 5.87 13.87
CA LEU A 260 2.97 7.12 14.07
C LEU A 260 2.06 7.44 12.89
N ALA A 261 2.53 7.29 11.65
CA ALA A 261 1.70 7.48 10.46
C ALA A 261 0.50 6.52 10.44
N GLY A 262 0.71 5.25 10.84
CA GLY A 262 -0.36 4.27 11.04
C GLY A 262 -1.34 4.64 12.15
N PHE A 263 -0.86 5.17 13.28
CA PHE A 263 -1.77 5.70 14.31
C PHE A 263 -2.60 6.88 13.80
N LEU A 264 -1.97 7.84 13.09
CA LEU A 264 -2.66 9.01 12.54
C LEU A 264 -3.70 8.62 11.49
N SER A 265 -3.45 7.60 10.65
CA SER A 265 -4.42 7.11 9.67
C SER A 265 -5.57 6.31 10.30
N LEU A 266 -5.35 5.63 11.44
CA LEU A 266 -6.40 4.87 12.16
C LEU A 266 -7.19 5.71 13.18
N ALA A 267 -6.59 6.76 13.75
CA ALA A 267 -7.17 7.59 14.81
C ALA A 267 -7.55 9.02 14.36
N TRP A 268 -7.53 9.31 13.07
CA TRP A 268 -7.88 10.61 12.46
C TRP A 268 -9.19 11.22 13.01
N LEU A 269 -10.25 10.41 13.16
CA LEU A 269 -11.55 10.88 13.63
C LEU A 269 -11.49 11.30 15.10
N PRO A 270 -11.06 10.44 16.05
CA PRO A 270 -10.73 10.87 17.41
C PRO A 270 -9.88 12.15 17.49
N LEU A 271 -8.85 12.28 16.65
CA LEU A 271 -7.95 13.45 16.64
C LEU A 271 -8.67 14.75 16.23
N ILE A 272 -9.50 14.71 15.18
CA ILE A 272 -10.34 15.86 14.78
C ILE A 272 -11.30 16.25 15.90
N LEU A 273 -11.94 15.27 16.54
CA LEU A 273 -12.90 15.52 17.62
C LEU A 273 -12.24 16.03 18.92
N ALA A 274 -10.95 15.76 19.12
CA ALA A 274 -10.17 16.25 20.25
C ALA A 274 -9.73 17.72 20.09
N ALA A 275 -9.64 18.26 18.87
CA ALA A 275 -9.14 19.60 18.61
C ALA A 275 -9.87 20.73 19.39
N PRO A 276 -11.22 20.74 19.53
CA PRO A 276 -11.91 21.75 20.34
C PRO A 276 -11.57 21.68 21.83
N ALA A 277 -11.19 20.51 22.36
CA ALA A 277 -10.73 20.37 23.73
C ALA A 277 -9.31 20.96 23.90
N LEU A 278 -8.42 20.77 22.93
CA LEU A 278 -7.08 21.39 22.97
C LEU A 278 -7.17 22.93 22.99
N LEU A 279 -8.11 23.53 22.25
CA LEU A 279 -8.36 24.97 22.30
C LEU A 279 -8.83 25.44 23.69
N LYS A 280 -9.75 24.70 24.34
CA LYS A 280 -10.20 24.99 25.71
C LYS A 280 -9.09 24.86 26.74
N LEU A 281 -8.16 23.92 26.56
CA LEU A 281 -7.00 23.76 27.43
C LEU A 281 -6.08 24.99 27.34
N VAL A 282 -5.82 25.50 26.13
CA VAL A 282 -5.07 26.76 25.93
C VAL A 282 -5.81 27.96 26.52
N GLN A 283 -7.15 27.95 26.50
CA GLN A 283 -8.00 28.93 27.18
C GLN A 283 -8.08 28.74 28.72
N GLY A 284 -7.35 27.77 29.29
CA GLY A 284 -7.19 27.59 30.73
C GLY A 284 -8.08 26.54 31.41
N ASP A 285 -8.82 25.70 30.66
CA ASP A 285 -9.63 24.63 31.27
C ASP A 285 -8.75 23.49 31.83
N LYS A 286 -8.42 23.60 33.12
CA LYS A 286 -7.60 22.65 33.87
C LYS A 286 -8.17 21.23 33.91
N ARG A 287 -9.47 21.02 33.61
CA ARG A 287 -10.07 19.67 33.54
C ARG A 287 -9.47 18.81 32.43
N LEU A 288 -8.90 19.45 31.42
CA LEU A 288 -8.30 18.82 30.24
C LEU A 288 -6.80 18.53 30.40
N LEU A 289 -6.18 19.01 31.49
CA LEU A 289 -4.75 18.92 31.74
C LEU A 289 -4.28 17.46 31.87
N LEU A 290 -4.97 16.62 32.65
CA LEU A 290 -4.60 15.21 32.83
C LEU A 290 -4.78 14.39 31.52
N PRO A 291 -5.92 14.46 30.79
CA PRO A 291 -6.04 13.84 29.47
C PRO A 291 -4.96 14.27 28.47
N PHE A 292 -4.58 15.55 28.47
CA PHE A 292 -3.51 16.06 27.62
C PHE A 292 -2.12 15.57 28.02
N CYS A 293 -1.81 15.59 29.32
CA CYS A 293 -0.58 14.99 29.84
C CYS A 293 -0.49 13.50 29.47
N TYR A 294 -1.63 12.79 29.53
CA TYR A 294 -1.72 11.39 29.14
C TYR A 294 -1.50 11.18 27.64
N LEU A 295 -2.04 12.04 26.78
CA LEU A 295 -1.76 11.97 25.35
C LEU A 295 -0.26 12.18 25.07
N LEU A 296 0.38 13.15 25.71
CA LEU A 296 1.82 13.42 25.55
C LEU A 296 2.69 12.26 26.03
N THR A 297 2.46 11.75 27.25
CA THR A 297 3.27 10.67 27.80
C THR A 297 3.01 9.34 27.08
N ALA A 298 1.77 9.09 26.68
CA ALA A 298 1.41 7.91 25.90
C ALA A 298 2.06 7.93 24.52
N LEU A 299 2.02 9.06 23.80
CA LEU A 299 2.72 9.17 22.50
C LEU A 299 4.23 8.97 22.65
N ALA A 300 4.86 9.55 23.67
CA ALA A 300 6.29 9.37 23.93
C ALA A 300 6.65 7.90 24.22
N VAL A 301 5.86 7.21 25.04
CA VAL A 301 6.05 5.79 25.37
C VAL A 301 5.78 4.90 24.15
N SER A 302 4.71 5.14 23.39
CA SER A 302 4.40 4.39 22.16
C SER A 302 5.50 4.54 21.12
N LEU A 303 6.00 5.75 20.86
CA LEU A 303 7.11 5.98 19.91
C LEU A 303 8.40 5.26 20.33
N ALA A 304 8.75 5.32 21.63
CA ALA A 304 9.92 4.61 22.16
C ALA A 304 9.75 3.08 22.05
N ALA A 305 8.56 2.56 22.34
CA ALA A 305 8.28 1.13 22.24
C ALA A 305 8.20 0.63 20.78
N SER A 306 7.67 1.44 19.86
CA SER A 306 7.63 1.18 18.41
C SER A 306 9.00 1.30 17.71
N SER A 307 10.06 1.64 18.45
CA SER A 307 11.43 1.54 17.93
C SER A 307 11.93 0.08 17.88
N LYS A 308 11.26 -0.89 18.53
CA LYS A 308 11.65 -2.30 18.51
C LYS A 308 11.18 -3.02 17.23
N LEU A 309 11.99 -3.97 16.74
CA LEU A 309 11.50 -4.91 15.71
C LEU A 309 10.31 -5.72 16.25
N GLY A 310 9.32 -6.00 15.40
CA GLY A 310 8.06 -6.66 15.80
C GLY A 310 6.99 -5.73 16.39
N SER A 311 7.23 -4.41 16.46
CA SER A 311 6.21 -3.44 16.87
C SER A 311 5.11 -3.25 15.81
N ASP A 312 3.89 -2.95 16.27
CA ASP A 312 2.70 -2.74 15.43
C ASP A 312 1.85 -1.56 15.98
N THR A 313 0.76 -1.23 15.30
CA THR A 313 -0.24 -0.20 15.60
C THR A 313 -0.90 -0.34 16.98
N TYR A 314 -1.05 -1.55 17.53
CA TYR A 314 -1.59 -1.76 18.89
C TYR A 314 -0.72 -1.17 20.02
N TYR A 315 0.51 -0.72 19.73
CA TYR A 315 1.29 0.07 20.69
C TYR A 315 0.67 1.46 20.96
N PHE A 316 -0.30 1.92 20.14
CA PHE A 316 -0.96 3.23 20.25
C PHE A 316 -2.35 3.20 20.92
N MET A 317 -2.69 2.15 21.70
CA MET A 317 -3.94 2.13 22.47
C MET A 317 -4.01 3.20 23.58
N GLU A 318 -2.92 3.47 24.31
CA GLU A 318 -2.89 4.54 25.32
C GLU A 318 -3.07 5.94 24.67
N PRO A 319 -2.36 6.29 23.57
CA PRO A 319 -2.66 7.50 22.78
C PRO A 319 -4.11 7.59 22.29
N LEU A 320 -4.69 6.48 21.81
CA LEU A 320 -6.09 6.42 21.39
C LEU A 320 -7.04 6.72 22.56
N ALA A 321 -6.84 6.09 23.71
CA ALA A 321 -7.65 6.31 24.90
C ALA A 321 -7.60 7.77 25.38
N ALA A 322 -6.40 8.36 25.42
CA ALA A 322 -6.19 9.77 25.76
C ALA A 322 -6.87 10.71 24.75
N THR A 323 -6.73 10.42 23.45
CA THR A 323 -7.38 11.18 22.38
C THR A 323 -8.90 11.11 22.50
N LEU A 324 -9.48 9.95 22.82
CA LEU A 324 -10.92 9.76 23.00
C LEU A 324 -11.47 10.45 24.25
N MET A 325 -10.69 10.53 25.33
CA MET A 325 -11.03 11.35 26.50
C MET A 325 -11.15 12.84 26.13
N LEU A 326 -10.21 13.37 25.34
CA LEU A 326 -10.26 14.74 24.81
C LEU A 326 -11.40 14.92 23.80
N ALA A 327 -11.63 13.94 22.91
CA ALA A 327 -12.72 13.96 21.94
C ALA A 327 -14.10 14.05 22.61
N GLY A 328 -14.34 13.31 23.69
CA GLY A 328 -15.58 13.41 24.47
C GLY A 328 -15.82 14.83 25.02
N ALA A 329 -14.77 15.54 25.46
CA ALA A 329 -14.87 16.92 25.93
C ALA A 329 -15.00 17.95 24.78
N GLY A 330 -14.39 17.66 23.62
CA GLY A 330 -14.50 18.45 22.40
C GLY A 330 -15.89 18.34 21.73
N LEU A 331 -16.53 17.18 21.84
CA LEU A 331 -17.91 16.92 21.40
C LEU A 331 -18.97 17.62 22.25
N ALA A 332 -18.69 17.94 23.52
CA ALA A 332 -19.70 18.45 24.45
C ALA A 332 -20.42 19.74 23.99
N PRO A 333 -19.75 20.77 23.43
CA PRO A 333 -20.43 21.94 22.87
C PRO A 333 -21.20 21.63 21.58
N MET A 334 -20.72 20.69 20.77
CA MET A 334 -21.34 20.31 19.49
C MET A 334 -22.67 19.57 19.69
N LEU A 335 -22.85 18.96 20.86
CA LEU A 335 -24.03 18.21 21.29
C LEU A 335 -24.88 18.96 22.34
N GLY A 336 -24.59 20.23 22.61
CA GLY A 336 -25.29 21.06 23.61
C GLY A 336 -26.51 21.82 23.06
N ASP A 337 -27.13 22.66 23.90
CA ASP A 337 -28.34 23.42 23.57
C ASP A 337 -28.07 24.75 22.85
N GLY A 338 -27.39 24.65 21.70
CA GLY A 338 -27.24 25.74 20.73
C GLY A 338 -28.36 25.79 19.67
N THR A 339 -28.44 26.90 18.96
CA THR A 339 -29.46 27.17 17.91
C THR A 339 -29.57 26.05 16.87
N ALA A 340 -30.80 25.62 16.58
CA ALA A 340 -31.12 24.38 15.88
C ALA A 340 -30.33 24.05 14.58
N PRO A 341 -30.23 24.93 13.56
CA PRO A 341 -29.71 24.52 12.25
C PRO A 341 -28.20 24.20 12.24
N LEU A 342 -27.40 24.93 13.04
CA LEU A 342 -25.97 24.65 13.19
C LEU A 342 -25.73 23.36 13.98
N ARG A 343 -26.59 23.07 14.96
CA ARG A 343 -26.54 21.82 15.75
C ARG A 343 -26.87 20.59 14.92
N GLU A 344 -27.90 20.67 14.07
CA GLU A 344 -28.28 19.58 13.18
C GLU A 344 -27.21 19.29 12.13
N ALA A 345 -26.66 20.32 11.47
CA ALA A 345 -25.56 20.15 10.51
C ALA A 345 -24.30 19.56 11.17
N SER A 346 -23.94 20.03 12.36
CA SER A 346 -22.81 19.49 13.14
C SER A 346 -23.04 18.03 13.53
N SER A 347 -24.25 17.71 14.01
CA SER A 347 -24.57 16.35 14.48
C SER A 347 -24.73 15.35 13.33
N ALA A 348 -25.23 15.78 12.18
CA ALA A 348 -25.30 14.97 10.96
C ALA A 348 -23.90 14.72 10.37
N LEU A 349 -23.01 15.73 10.41
CA LEU A 349 -21.59 15.56 10.10
C LEU A 349 -20.92 14.54 11.03
N LEU A 350 -21.15 14.63 12.35
CA LEU A 350 -20.64 13.66 13.32
C LEU A 350 -21.17 12.24 13.07
N ALA A 351 -22.46 12.10 12.77
CA ALA A 351 -23.06 10.80 12.42
C ALA A 351 -22.47 10.21 11.13
N GLY A 352 -22.24 11.05 10.11
CA GLY A 352 -21.59 10.65 8.85
C GLY A 352 -20.13 10.24 9.05
N LEU A 353 -19.36 11.04 9.78
CA LEU A 353 -17.97 10.73 10.15
C LEU A 353 -17.88 9.43 10.95
N PHE A 354 -18.75 9.23 11.94
CA PHE A 354 -18.82 8.00 12.73
C PHE A 354 -19.18 6.80 11.84
N ALA A 355 -20.17 6.93 10.94
CA ALA A 355 -20.56 5.86 10.03
C ALA A 355 -19.43 5.47 9.06
N VAL A 356 -18.66 6.44 8.55
CA VAL A 356 -17.47 6.18 7.73
C VAL A 356 -16.36 5.50 8.55
N GLY A 357 -16.10 5.97 9.77
CA GLY A 357 -15.15 5.34 10.69
C GLY A 357 -15.53 3.90 11.03
N LEU A 358 -16.81 3.65 11.32
CA LEU A 358 -17.35 2.32 11.59
C LEU A 358 -17.25 1.41 10.35
N ALA A 359 -17.65 1.89 9.17
CA ALA A 359 -17.54 1.13 7.92
C ALA A 359 -16.09 0.79 7.55
N GLY A 360 -15.16 1.73 7.72
CA GLY A 360 -13.72 1.47 7.56
C GLY A 360 -13.19 0.44 8.55
N SER A 361 -13.67 0.48 9.80
CA SER A 361 -13.29 -0.48 10.84
C SER A 361 -13.85 -1.88 10.57
N ILE A 362 -15.11 -1.99 10.11
CA ILE A 362 -15.70 -3.25 9.62
C ILE A 362 -14.87 -3.79 8.45
N GLY A 363 -14.54 -2.94 7.46
CA GLY A 363 -13.80 -3.34 6.27
C GLY A 363 -12.39 -3.86 6.59
N MET A 364 -11.65 -3.15 7.46
CA MET A 364 -10.35 -3.62 7.96
C MET A 364 -10.47 -4.90 8.80
N THR A 365 -11.53 -5.03 9.60
CA THR A 365 -11.77 -6.23 10.42
C THR A 365 -12.11 -7.45 9.57
N ALA A 366 -12.92 -7.29 8.51
CA ALA A 366 -13.25 -8.36 7.57
C ALA A 366 -11.99 -8.89 6.86
N ARG A 367 -11.11 -7.98 6.43
CA ARG A 367 -9.78 -8.31 5.87
C ARG A 367 -8.84 -8.91 6.91
N ALA A 368 -8.91 -8.45 8.16
CA ALA A 368 -8.19 -9.07 9.28
C ALA A 368 -8.71 -10.47 9.64
N GLY A 369 -9.91 -10.84 9.19
CA GLY A 369 -10.42 -12.21 9.24
C GLY A 369 -9.70 -13.18 8.28
N GLU A 370 -8.97 -12.68 7.28
CA GLU A 370 -8.25 -13.48 6.27
C GLU A 370 -6.81 -13.87 6.71
N TYR A 371 -6.47 -13.71 8.00
CA TYR A 371 -5.07 -13.75 8.47
C TYR A 371 -4.36 -15.11 8.34
N LYS A 372 -3.48 -15.18 7.33
CA LYS A 372 -2.08 -15.66 7.26
C LYS A 372 -1.55 -16.89 8.03
N TYR A 373 -2.13 -17.34 9.14
CA TYR A 373 -1.74 -18.58 9.80
C TYR A 373 -2.87 -19.60 9.68
N SER A 374 -2.75 -20.46 8.65
CA SER A 374 -3.58 -21.65 8.51
C SER A 374 -2.85 -22.82 9.17
N PRO A 375 -3.23 -23.27 10.38
CA PRO A 375 -2.69 -24.50 10.92
C PRO A 375 -3.33 -25.62 10.11
N ASN A 376 -2.53 -26.27 9.26
CA ASN A 376 -2.94 -27.53 8.67
C ASN A 376 -3.33 -28.47 9.82
N ALA A 377 -4.59 -28.88 9.92
CA ALA A 377 -5.03 -29.86 10.91
C ALA A 377 -4.23 -31.17 10.77
N GLN A 378 -3.75 -31.45 9.56
CA GLN A 378 -2.76 -32.48 9.24
C GLN A 378 -1.45 -32.32 10.03
N VAL A 379 -0.90 -31.11 10.20
CA VAL A 379 0.34 -30.89 10.96
C VAL A 379 0.13 -31.16 12.46
N ILE A 380 -1.01 -30.78 13.03
CA ILE A 380 -1.31 -31.07 14.45
C ILE A 380 -1.40 -32.60 14.66
N ARG A 381 -2.04 -33.33 13.73
CA ARG A 381 -2.09 -34.80 13.74
C ARG A 381 -0.70 -35.42 13.60
N LEU A 382 0.04 -35.06 12.56
CA LEU A 382 1.41 -35.57 12.31
C LEU A 382 2.36 -35.28 13.48
N ALA A 383 2.25 -34.11 14.12
CA ALA A 383 3.05 -33.76 15.30
C ALA A 383 2.64 -34.58 16.55
N ALA A 384 1.35 -34.94 16.69
CA ALA A 384 0.87 -35.80 17.77
C ALA A 384 1.33 -37.25 17.57
N GLU A 385 1.22 -37.76 16.34
CA GLU A 385 1.56 -39.13 15.93
C GLU A 385 3.08 -39.40 15.92
N ALA A 386 3.93 -38.37 15.79
CA ALA A 386 5.38 -38.53 15.82
C ALA A 386 5.90 -39.12 17.16
N PRO A 387 6.98 -39.93 17.17
CA PRO A 387 7.55 -40.46 18.40
C PRO A 387 8.39 -39.41 19.16
N GLY A 388 8.15 -39.21 20.45
CA GLY A 388 8.94 -38.31 21.31
C GLY A 388 8.66 -36.81 21.11
N ASP A 389 9.60 -35.97 21.57
CA ASP A 389 9.54 -34.51 21.50
C ASP A 389 9.40 -34.02 20.05
N VAL A 390 8.81 -32.82 19.88
CA VAL A 390 8.67 -32.16 18.58
C VAL A 390 9.22 -30.73 18.68
N LEU A 391 9.88 -30.29 17.61
CA LEU A 391 10.36 -28.92 17.46
C LEU A 391 9.47 -28.20 16.43
N VAL A 392 8.53 -27.37 16.89
CA VAL A 392 7.65 -26.54 16.05
C VAL A 392 7.81 -25.08 16.46
N GLU A 393 7.87 -24.18 15.49
CA GLU A 393 7.95 -22.72 15.73
C GLU A 393 6.62 -22.10 16.16
N ASP A 394 5.50 -22.77 15.90
CA ASP A 394 4.13 -22.38 16.27
C ASP A 394 3.72 -23.06 17.60
N GLU A 395 3.62 -22.27 18.67
CA GLU A 395 3.25 -22.78 19.99
C GLU A 395 1.84 -23.39 20.04
N ASN A 396 0.92 -22.95 19.18
CA ASN A 396 -0.44 -23.48 19.12
C ASN A 396 -0.43 -24.95 18.66
N VAL A 397 0.43 -25.28 17.68
CA VAL A 397 0.62 -26.66 17.22
C VAL A 397 1.18 -27.54 18.33
N ALA A 398 2.22 -27.08 19.03
CA ALA A 398 2.84 -27.83 20.14
C ALA A 398 1.85 -28.08 21.29
N LEU A 399 1.09 -27.05 21.69
CA LEU A 399 0.06 -27.18 22.74
C LEU A 399 -1.05 -28.15 22.35
N LYS A 400 -1.49 -28.17 21.08
CA LYS A 400 -2.61 -29.02 20.62
C LYS A 400 -2.24 -30.45 20.26
N CYS A 401 -0.98 -30.73 19.94
CA CYS A 401 -0.52 -32.11 19.77
C CYS A 401 -0.20 -32.81 21.10
N GLY A 402 -0.37 -32.12 22.25
CA GLY A 402 -0.19 -32.70 23.58
C GLY A 402 1.26 -32.84 24.02
N LYS A 403 2.19 -32.09 23.40
CA LYS A 403 3.64 -32.23 23.60
C LYS A 403 4.26 -30.99 24.24
N PRO A 404 5.43 -31.11 24.90
CA PRO A 404 6.09 -29.96 25.51
C PRO A 404 6.52 -28.92 24.46
N VAL A 405 6.37 -27.64 24.81
CA VAL A 405 6.90 -26.52 24.00
C VAL A 405 8.42 -26.49 24.16
N THR A 406 9.13 -27.06 23.18
CA THR A 406 10.60 -27.20 23.18
C THR A 406 11.34 -25.87 23.06
N LEU A 407 10.84 -24.97 22.20
CA LEU A 407 11.38 -23.65 21.88
C LEU A 407 10.19 -22.70 21.71
N MET A 408 10.24 -21.53 22.33
CA MET A 408 9.18 -20.52 22.28
C MET A 408 9.76 -19.20 21.76
N ASP A 409 9.05 -18.51 20.87
CA ASP A 409 9.55 -17.33 20.14
C ASP A 409 10.98 -17.53 19.54
N PRO A 410 11.12 -18.38 18.49
CA PRO A 410 12.40 -18.59 17.80
C PRO A 410 13.03 -17.29 17.27
N PHE A 411 12.20 -16.31 16.92
CA PHE A 411 12.62 -14.99 16.47
C PHE A 411 13.40 -14.25 17.56
N ALA A 412 12.95 -14.25 18.81
CA ALA A 412 13.69 -13.68 19.93
C ALA A 412 15.02 -14.42 20.18
N PHE A 413 15.03 -15.76 20.12
CA PHE A 413 16.24 -16.56 20.29
C PHE A 413 17.31 -16.26 19.22
N ALA A 414 16.92 -16.03 17.97
CA ALA A 414 17.85 -15.62 16.91
C ALA A 414 18.56 -14.27 17.20
N TYR A 415 17.94 -13.33 17.94
CA TYR A 415 18.64 -12.10 18.38
C TYR A 415 19.54 -12.32 19.59
N LEU A 416 19.18 -13.25 20.49
CA LEU A 416 20.03 -13.62 21.61
C LEU A 416 21.31 -14.29 21.12
N GLU A 417 21.22 -15.20 20.16
CA GLU A 417 22.37 -15.79 19.45
C GLU A 417 23.26 -14.71 18.83
N ARG A 418 22.67 -13.83 17.99
CA ARG A 418 23.41 -12.73 17.32
C ARG A 418 24.09 -11.75 18.29
N ARG A 419 23.63 -11.66 19.55
CA ARG A 419 24.22 -10.85 20.62
C ARG A 419 25.13 -11.65 21.57
N GLY A 420 25.38 -12.93 21.31
CA GLY A 420 26.19 -13.81 22.18
C GLY A 420 25.57 -14.06 23.55
N ARG A 421 24.24 -13.95 23.68
CA ARG A 421 23.48 -14.12 24.93
C ARG A 421 22.79 -15.49 25.05
N TRP A 422 22.79 -16.28 23.98
CA TRP A 422 22.29 -17.66 23.95
C TRP A 422 23.19 -18.51 23.05
N ASP A 423 23.43 -19.76 23.47
CA ASP A 423 24.18 -20.75 22.69
C ASP A 423 23.20 -21.79 22.12
N PRO A 424 23.01 -21.88 20.80
CA PRO A 424 22.15 -22.88 20.19
C PRO A 424 22.79 -24.28 20.16
N SER A 425 24.08 -24.43 20.45
CA SER A 425 24.81 -25.71 20.33
C SER A 425 24.16 -26.90 21.05
N PRO A 426 23.54 -26.77 22.25
CA PRO A 426 22.85 -27.88 22.89
C PRO A 426 21.56 -28.27 22.15
N LEU A 427 20.81 -27.32 21.58
CA LEU A 427 19.65 -27.60 20.73
C LEU A 427 20.08 -28.26 19.42
N ASN A 428 21.09 -27.70 18.75
CA ASN A 428 21.65 -28.22 17.51
C ASN A 428 22.16 -29.66 17.69
N ARG A 429 22.78 -29.99 18.83
CA ARG A 429 23.16 -31.38 19.16
C ARG A 429 21.97 -32.32 19.27
N ARG A 430 20.82 -31.89 19.81
CA ARG A 430 19.59 -32.69 19.85
C ARG A 430 19.01 -32.93 18.45
N ILE A 431 18.98 -31.88 17.63
CA ILE A 431 18.54 -31.96 16.22
C ILE A 431 19.42 -32.95 15.43
N LEU A 432 20.74 -32.82 15.52
CA LEU A 432 21.70 -33.67 14.79
C LEU A 432 21.70 -35.13 15.27
N LYS A 433 21.26 -35.41 16.50
CA LYS A 433 21.09 -36.78 17.01
C LYS A 433 19.78 -37.44 16.60
N GLY A 434 18.80 -36.67 16.08
CA GLY A 434 17.46 -37.16 15.83
C GLY A 434 16.59 -37.28 17.09
N ASP A 435 16.87 -36.50 18.15
CA ASP A 435 16.13 -36.53 19.42
C ASP A 435 14.69 -35.95 19.33
N PHE A 436 14.24 -35.59 18.12
CA PHE A 436 12.91 -35.05 17.82
C PHE A 436 12.22 -35.90 16.75
N GLY A 437 11.02 -36.41 17.03
CA GLY A 437 10.25 -37.22 16.07
C GLY A 437 9.70 -36.42 14.89
N ALA A 438 9.60 -35.11 15.02
CA ALA A 438 9.21 -34.19 13.96
C ALA A 438 9.81 -32.79 14.18
N ILE A 439 10.14 -32.12 13.09
CA ILE A 439 10.66 -30.74 13.07
C ILE A 439 9.88 -29.96 12.00
N ARG A 440 9.41 -28.75 12.35
CA ARG A 440 8.78 -27.80 11.41
C ARG A 440 9.21 -26.37 11.72
N GLY A 441 9.77 -25.69 10.72
CA GLY A 441 9.94 -24.23 10.70
C GLY A 441 9.32 -23.61 9.44
N ASP A 442 9.13 -22.29 9.44
CA ASP A 442 8.57 -21.53 8.32
C ASP A 442 9.55 -21.51 7.13
N GLY A 443 9.40 -22.55 6.28
CA GLY A 443 10.23 -22.80 5.09
C GLY A 443 10.54 -24.29 4.87
N ALA A 444 10.38 -25.15 5.87
CA ALA A 444 10.69 -26.58 5.77
C ALA A 444 9.42 -27.47 5.84
N ARG A 445 9.31 -28.42 4.91
CA ARG A 445 8.38 -29.55 5.06
C ARG A 445 8.86 -30.45 6.21
N LEU A 446 7.94 -31.19 6.83
CA LEU A 446 8.28 -32.28 7.75
C LEU A 446 9.19 -33.28 7.04
N SER A 447 10.48 -33.29 7.39
CA SER A 447 11.46 -34.27 6.92
C SER A 447 11.78 -35.27 8.04
N HIS A 448 11.90 -36.55 7.68
CA HIS A 448 12.48 -37.53 8.59
C HIS A 448 13.98 -37.25 8.74
N GLY A 449 14.47 -37.35 9.97
CA GLY A 449 15.82 -36.93 10.33
C GLY A 449 16.91 -37.80 9.71
N ARG A 450 17.41 -37.40 8.54
CA ARG A 450 18.73 -37.75 7.97
C ARG A 450 19.08 -36.79 6.84
N GLU A 451 19.83 -35.74 7.15
CA GLU A 451 21.00 -35.28 6.38
C GLU A 451 21.67 -34.10 7.10
N SER A 452 23.00 -34.01 7.01
CA SER A 452 23.80 -33.14 7.88
C SER A 452 24.87 -32.37 7.13
N GLY A 453 24.90 -31.06 7.37
CA GLY A 453 26.15 -30.32 7.61
C GLY A 453 26.74 -29.52 6.46
N ARG A 454 26.79 -28.19 6.66
CA ARG A 454 28.00 -27.36 6.43
C ARG A 454 27.88 -26.04 7.20
N LEU A 455 28.90 -25.73 8.00
CA LEU A 455 29.01 -24.50 8.79
C LEU A 455 29.65 -23.38 7.95
N LEU A 456 29.04 -22.20 7.91
CA LEU A 456 29.62 -21.01 7.29
C LEU A 456 30.47 -20.22 8.30
N ARG A 457 31.74 -19.95 7.94
CA ARG A 457 32.64 -19.08 8.70
C ARG A 457 32.34 -17.61 8.38
N LEU A 458 32.23 -16.77 9.42
CA LEU A 458 32.08 -15.33 9.29
C LEU A 458 33.46 -14.64 9.22
N SER A 459 33.64 -13.74 8.26
CA SER A 459 34.80 -12.83 8.17
C SER A 459 34.45 -11.43 8.71
N PRO A 460 35.41 -10.68 9.30
CA PRO A 460 35.12 -9.44 10.02
C PRO A 460 35.03 -8.21 9.10
N ALA A 461 34.17 -7.26 9.47
CA ALA A 461 33.99 -5.99 8.76
C ALA A 461 35.10 -4.95 9.08
N PRO A 462 35.51 -4.10 8.11
CA PRO A 462 36.50 -3.05 8.34
C PRO A 462 35.92 -1.81 9.06
N ARG A 463 36.79 -1.15 9.84
CA ARG A 463 36.43 -0.01 10.71
C ARG A 463 36.29 1.32 9.97
N ARG A 464 35.35 2.16 10.40
CA ARG A 464 35.30 3.59 10.04
C ARG A 464 36.53 4.34 10.57
N ARG A 465 37.06 5.29 9.78
CA ARG A 465 37.91 6.40 10.26
C ARG A 465 37.16 7.74 10.17
N ARG A 466 37.62 8.73 10.93
CA ARG A 466 37.00 10.04 11.17
C ARG A 466 37.97 11.18 10.83
N CYS A 467 37.42 12.40 10.75
CA CYS A 467 38.09 13.72 10.80
C CYS A 467 38.80 14.22 9.52
N PRO A 468 39.05 15.54 9.38
CA PRO A 468 38.73 16.65 10.30
C PRO A 468 37.88 17.79 9.69
N SER A 469 37.49 18.74 10.55
CA SER A 469 36.88 20.03 10.21
C SER A 469 37.93 21.12 9.97
N ARG A 470 37.59 22.18 9.23
CA ARG A 470 38.16 23.55 9.41
C ARG A 470 37.27 24.66 8.80
N ARG A 471 37.42 25.88 9.32
CA ARG A 471 36.68 27.13 8.99
C ARG A 471 37.60 28.16 8.32
N SER A 472 37.02 29.03 7.49
CA SER A 472 37.47 30.40 7.12
C SER A 472 36.38 31.00 6.19
N VAL A 473 35.71 32.15 6.37
CA VAL A 473 36.18 33.55 6.56
C VAL A 473 37.17 33.92 5.44
N MET A 474 37.01 34.93 4.58
CA MET A 474 36.25 36.21 4.59
C MET A 474 35.59 36.39 3.18
N SER A 475 34.96 37.49 2.71
CA SER A 475 34.82 38.88 3.18
C SER A 475 33.49 39.54 2.72
N ARG A 476 33.52 40.80 2.26
CA ARG A 476 32.42 41.60 1.67
C ARG A 476 32.99 42.58 0.63
N ARG A 477 32.26 42.80 -0.47
CA ARG A 477 32.09 44.04 -1.28
C ARG A 477 30.99 43.70 -2.30
N GLY A 478 29.96 44.49 -2.59
CA GLY A 478 29.57 45.80 -2.07
C GLY A 478 29.11 46.70 -3.23
N LEU A 479 27.80 46.98 -3.34
CA LEU A 479 27.23 48.04 -4.18
C LEU A 479 25.80 48.36 -3.68
N ARG A 480 25.53 49.64 -3.37
CA ARG A 480 24.20 50.18 -3.01
C ARG A 480 23.69 51.04 -4.16
N GLY A 481 22.38 51.07 -4.36
CA GLY A 481 21.69 52.01 -5.28
C GLY A 481 20.19 52.06 -4.99
N PRO A 482 19.63 53.14 -4.41
CA PRO A 482 18.26 53.17 -3.93
C PRO A 482 17.30 53.86 -4.91
N VAL A 483 16.70 53.11 -5.85
CA VAL A 483 15.64 53.63 -6.75
C VAL A 483 14.45 52.67 -6.94
N ALA A 484 14.57 51.40 -6.54
CA ALA A 484 13.58 50.37 -6.89
C ALA A 484 12.34 50.26 -5.96
N VAL A 485 12.35 50.88 -4.77
CA VAL A 485 11.38 50.55 -3.71
C VAL A 485 10.03 51.27 -3.88
N GLU A 486 10.02 52.56 -4.23
CA GLU A 486 8.77 53.34 -4.30
C GLU A 486 7.88 52.96 -5.49
N ARG A 487 8.46 52.61 -6.64
CA ARG A 487 7.69 52.14 -7.82
C ARG A 487 7.04 50.76 -7.62
N LEU A 488 7.55 49.94 -6.70
CA LEU A 488 6.96 48.64 -6.38
C LEU A 488 5.78 48.74 -5.39
N GLN A 489 5.74 49.78 -4.56
CA GLN A 489 4.66 49.97 -3.57
C GLN A 489 3.39 50.58 -4.19
N ALA A 490 3.54 51.45 -5.21
CA ALA A 490 2.41 52.10 -5.88
C ALA A 490 1.52 51.17 -6.73
N MET A 491 1.96 49.95 -7.07
CA MET A 491 1.20 48.98 -7.90
C MET A 491 0.57 47.84 -7.09
N ALA A 492 0.73 47.81 -5.78
CA ALA A 492 0.32 46.68 -4.93
C ALA A 492 -1.21 46.42 -4.85
N PRO A 493 -2.10 47.43 -4.75
CA PRO A 493 -3.52 47.17 -4.47
C PRO A 493 -4.30 46.51 -5.63
N ALA A 494 -3.88 46.68 -6.88
CA ALA A 494 -4.62 46.25 -8.06
C ALA A 494 -4.22 44.87 -8.63
N LEU A 495 -3.15 44.24 -8.10
CA LEU A 495 -2.61 42.97 -8.61
C LEU A 495 -2.73 41.79 -7.62
N GLY A 496 -3.19 42.03 -6.39
CA GLY A 496 -3.21 41.02 -5.32
C GLY A 496 -4.17 39.84 -5.55
N ASP A 497 -5.32 40.06 -6.19
CA ASP A 497 -6.44 39.11 -6.11
C ASP A 497 -6.50 38.09 -7.27
N LEU A 498 -5.89 38.40 -8.42
CA LEU A 498 -5.94 37.55 -9.62
C LEU A 498 -4.74 36.61 -9.79
N ARG A 499 -3.58 36.92 -9.20
CA ARG A 499 -2.38 36.06 -9.24
C ARG A 499 -2.33 35.04 -8.10
N SER A 500 -2.81 35.39 -6.91
CA SER A 500 -2.79 34.55 -5.70
C SER A 500 -3.42 33.17 -5.93
N SER A 501 -4.62 33.14 -6.48
CA SER A 501 -5.40 31.90 -6.67
C SER A 501 -4.73 30.88 -7.60
N ARG A 502 -4.08 31.29 -8.70
CA ARG A 502 -3.44 30.32 -9.64
C ARG A 502 -2.15 29.74 -9.08
N VAL A 503 -1.36 30.58 -8.41
CA VAL A 503 -0.13 30.13 -7.75
C VAL A 503 -0.47 29.18 -6.60
N TRP A 504 -1.48 29.52 -5.78
CA TRP A 504 -1.98 28.64 -4.73
C TRP A 504 -2.48 27.29 -5.26
N GLU A 505 -3.31 27.29 -6.32
CA GLU A 505 -3.79 26.06 -6.95
C GLU A 505 -2.61 25.18 -7.44
N ALA A 506 -1.61 25.78 -8.10
CA ALA A 506 -0.42 25.06 -8.54
C ALA A 506 0.43 24.52 -7.35
N MET A 507 0.58 25.30 -6.27
CA MET A 507 1.29 24.87 -5.06
C MET A 507 0.58 23.70 -4.36
N VAL A 508 -0.76 23.70 -4.30
CA VAL A 508 -1.54 22.58 -3.74
C VAL A 508 -1.35 21.31 -4.57
N LEU A 509 -1.40 21.41 -5.91
CA LEU A 509 -1.17 20.26 -6.78
C LEU A 509 0.28 19.76 -6.73
N LEU A 510 1.27 20.65 -6.67
CA LEU A 510 2.69 20.29 -6.45
C LEU A 510 2.89 19.57 -5.12
N ALA A 511 2.33 20.10 -4.02
CA ALA A 511 2.44 19.50 -2.70
C ALA A 511 1.76 18.12 -2.64
N ALA A 512 0.58 17.99 -3.25
CA ALA A 512 -0.13 16.71 -3.35
C ALA A 512 0.64 15.69 -4.19
N LEU A 513 1.18 16.08 -5.35
CA LEU A 513 2.01 15.22 -6.20
C LEU A 513 3.32 14.81 -5.51
N ALA A 514 3.96 15.72 -4.78
CA ALA A 514 5.15 15.42 -4.00
C ALA A 514 4.86 14.44 -2.86
N ALA A 515 3.79 14.67 -2.07
CA ALA A 515 3.36 13.75 -1.02
C ALA A 515 3.00 12.37 -1.58
N PHE A 516 2.32 12.32 -2.73
CA PHE A 516 2.01 11.09 -3.45
C PHE A 516 3.28 10.35 -3.90
N SER A 517 4.24 11.06 -4.50
CA SER A 517 5.50 10.48 -4.97
C SER A 517 6.35 9.96 -3.81
N ILE A 518 6.35 10.65 -2.66
CA ILE A 518 7.01 10.19 -1.42
C ILE A 518 6.34 8.91 -0.89
N ALA A 519 5.00 8.84 -0.88
CA ALA A 519 4.27 7.64 -0.47
C ALA A 519 4.52 6.45 -1.42
N LEU A 520 4.68 6.72 -2.72
CA LEU A 520 4.94 5.70 -3.75
C LEU A 520 6.42 5.27 -3.81
N ALA A 521 7.36 6.09 -3.33
CA ALA A 521 8.80 5.86 -3.44
C ALA A 521 9.31 4.46 -3.05
N PRO A 522 8.76 3.73 -2.05
CA PRO A 522 9.16 2.35 -1.78
C PRO A 522 8.86 1.37 -2.92
N ALA A 523 7.79 1.61 -3.69
CA ALA A 523 7.36 0.75 -4.81
C ALA A 523 8.02 1.11 -6.15
N LEU A 524 8.69 2.27 -6.25
CA LEU A 524 9.42 2.73 -7.44
C LEU A 524 10.88 2.26 -7.48
N LYS A 525 11.35 1.57 -6.43
CA LYS A 525 12.72 1.06 -6.34
C LYS A 525 12.84 -0.30 -7.00
N GLU A 526 14.04 -0.58 -7.53
CA GLU A 526 14.36 -1.94 -7.95
C GLU A 526 14.35 -2.87 -6.74
N THR A 527 13.37 -3.76 -6.69
CA THR A 527 13.36 -4.87 -5.75
C THR A 527 13.92 -6.12 -6.46
N GLY A 528 14.30 -7.15 -5.72
CA GLY A 528 14.75 -8.41 -6.34
C GLY A 528 13.70 -9.09 -7.23
N THR A 529 12.44 -8.64 -7.16
CA THR A 529 11.34 -9.06 -8.04
C THR A 529 11.39 -8.25 -9.33
N PRO A 530 11.65 -8.90 -10.47
CA PRO A 530 11.87 -8.19 -11.73
C PRO A 530 10.55 -7.73 -12.39
N PRO A 531 10.62 -6.77 -13.33
CA PRO A 531 9.47 -6.36 -14.13
C PRO A 531 9.01 -7.50 -15.04
N GLY A 532 7.70 -7.79 -15.04
CA GLY A 532 7.12 -8.91 -15.80
C GLY A 532 6.60 -8.53 -17.20
N TRP A 533 6.80 -9.44 -18.17
CA TRP A 533 6.33 -9.36 -19.56
C TRP A 533 6.41 -7.94 -20.16
N ASP A 534 5.27 -7.30 -20.46
CA ASP A 534 5.18 -5.97 -21.07
C ASP A 534 6.06 -4.91 -20.38
N GLN A 535 6.16 -4.93 -19.04
CA GLN A 535 6.98 -3.95 -18.31
C GLN A 535 8.44 -4.07 -18.74
N ALA A 536 8.96 -5.30 -18.82
CA ALA A 536 10.31 -5.56 -19.28
C ALA A 536 10.48 -5.27 -20.77
N VAL A 537 9.46 -5.49 -21.62
CA VAL A 537 9.51 -5.07 -23.04
C VAL A 537 9.71 -3.56 -23.14
N HIS A 538 8.89 -2.76 -22.44
CA HIS A 538 8.98 -1.30 -22.49
C HIS A 538 10.29 -0.76 -21.89
N LEU A 539 10.81 -1.40 -20.83
CA LEU A 539 12.09 -1.05 -20.23
C LEU A 539 13.28 -1.48 -21.11
N ARG A 540 13.20 -2.61 -21.81
CA ARG A 540 14.20 -3.01 -22.81
C ARG A 540 14.23 -2.02 -23.97
N ASP A 541 13.04 -1.67 -24.48
CA ASP A 541 12.90 -0.70 -25.56
C ASP A 541 13.51 0.66 -25.18
N SER A 542 13.40 1.12 -23.93
CA SER A 542 14.04 2.40 -23.54
C SER A 542 15.57 2.35 -23.54
N VAL A 543 16.18 1.19 -23.25
CA VAL A 543 17.64 0.99 -23.40
C VAL A 543 18.03 0.90 -24.88
N VAL A 544 17.19 0.27 -25.72
CA VAL A 544 17.39 0.23 -27.19
C VAL A 544 17.35 1.64 -27.79
N TYR A 545 16.36 2.46 -27.45
CA TYR A 545 16.28 3.83 -27.96
C TYR A 545 17.38 4.75 -27.41
N GLU A 546 17.84 4.54 -26.16
CA GLU A 546 18.99 5.27 -25.64
C GLU A 546 20.27 4.95 -26.43
N ARG A 547 20.54 3.68 -26.74
CA ARG A 547 21.65 3.30 -27.63
C ARG A 547 21.52 3.90 -29.03
N ILE A 548 20.32 3.92 -29.61
CA ILE A 548 20.06 4.57 -30.90
C ILE A 548 20.35 6.08 -30.86
N LEU A 549 20.08 6.75 -29.73
CA LEU A 549 20.37 8.18 -29.55
C LEU A 549 21.88 8.46 -29.37
N ILE A 550 22.64 7.51 -28.80
CA ILE A 550 24.10 7.61 -28.64
C ILE A 550 24.82 7.24 -29.95
N HIS A 551 24.32 6.22 -30.64
CA HIS A 551 24.90 5.61 -31.84
C HIS A 551 23.92 5.63 -33.04
N PRO A 552 23.54 6.82 -33.55
CA PRO A 552 22.65 6.92 -34.72
C PRO A 552 23.25 6.24 -35.97
N GLU A 553 24.57 6.12 -36.07
CA GLU A 553 25.28 5.43 -37.14
C GLU A 553 24.97 3.92 -37.22
N TRP A 554 24.46 3.31 -36.14
CA TRP A 554 24.04 1.91 -36.15
C TRP A 554 22.72 1.68 -36.91
N LEU A 555 21.95 2.73 -37.21
CA LEU A 555 20.72 2.65 -38.02
C LEU A 555 20.99 2.90 -39.51
N SER A 556 21.84 2.06 -40.11
CA SER A 556 21.98 2.05 -41.58
C SER A 556 20.67 1.60 -42.27
N PRO A 557 20.43 1.95 -43.55
CA PRO A 557 19.28 1.44 -44.30
C PRO A 557 19.23 -0.10 -44.40
N ASP A 558 20.39 -0.77 -44.38
CA ASP A 558 20.48 -2.23 -44.40
C ASP A 558 20.11 -2.83 -43.05
N THR A 559 20.62 -2.25 -41.97
CA THR A 559 20.24 -2.62 -40.60
C THR A 559 18.76 -2.38 -40.34
N LEU A 560 18.19 -1.27 -40.81
CA LEU A 560 16.77 -0.98 -40.70
C LEU A 560 15.93 -1.98 -41.52
N ARG A 561 16.36 -2.34 -42.73
CA ARG A 561 15.72 -3.43 -43.50
C ARG A 561 15.79 -4.77 -42.76
N ALA A 562 16.95 -5.14 -42.22
CA ALA A 562 17.11 -6.36 -41.43
C ALA A 562 16.18 -6.37 -40.20
N ILE A 563 16.08 -5.27 -39.46
CA ILE A 563 15.16 -5.11 -38.32
C ILE A 563 13.70 -5.25 -38.77
N LEU A 564 13.28 -4.59 -39.86
CA LEU A 564 11.91 -4.63 -40.39
C LEU A 564 11.53 -6.01 -40.95
N HIS A 565 12.49 -6.78 -41.47
CA HIS A 565 12.31 -8.18 -41.87
C HIS A 565 12.46 -9.16 -40.71
N GLY A 566 12.76 -8.68 -39.50
CA GLY A 566 12.88 -9.52 -38.32
C GLY A 566 14.15 -10.38 -38.31
N SER A 567 15.31 -9.78 -38.55
CA SER A 567 16.62 -10.34 -38.18
C SER A 567 16.74 -10.51 -36.65
N GLU A 568 17.50 -11.52 -36.24
CA GLU A 568 17.89 -11.78 -34.85
C GLU A 568 19.34 -11.36 -34.56
N ASP A 569 20.00 -10.68 -35.49
CA ASP A 569 21.45 -10.44 -35.47
C ASP A 569 21.82 -9.08 -34.84
N HIS A 570 20.82 -8.25 -34.53
CA HIS A 570 20.96 -6.88 -34.03
C HIS A 570 20.29 -6.62 -32.66
N PRO A 571 20.44 -7.48 -31.64
CA PRO A 571 19.67 -7.42 -30.38
C PRO A 571 19.79 -6.09 -29.61
N LEU A 572 20.89 -5.37 -29.78
CA LEU A 572 21.15 -4.11 -29.08
C LEU A 572 20.28 -2.94 -29.59
N ILE A 573 19.86 -3.01 -30.86
CA ILE A 573 19.18 -1.92 -31.59
C ILE A 573 17.80 -2.32 -32.13
N THR A 574 17.39 -3.59 -32.05
CA THR A 574 16.05 -4.05 -32.43
C THR A 574 15.03 -3.75 -31.30
N PRO A 575 14.08 -2.81 -31.47
CA PRO A 575 12.98 -2.62 -30.53
C PRO A 575 11.96 -3.77 -30.64
N SER A 576 10.95 -3.79 -29.77
CA SER A 576 9.83 -4.74 -29.82
C SER A 576 8.98 -4.69 -31.10
N GLY A 577 9.19 -3.71 -31.97
CA GLY A 577 8.64 -3.63 -33.33
C GLY A 577 7.16 -3.25 -33.45
N TYR A 578 6.43 -3.17 -32.32
CA TYR A 578 5.00 -2.81 -32.33
C TYR A 578 4.61 -1.75 -31.29
N TYR A 579 5.38 -1.59 -30.20
CA TYR A 579 5.13 -0.53 -29.23
C TYR A 579 5.73 0.81 -29.68
N PRO A 580 4.93 1.88 -29.77
CA PRO A 580 5.41 3.19 -30.22
C PRO A 580 6.49 3.82 -29.33
N PRO A 581 7.35 4.69 -29.89
CA PRO A 581 8.64 5.05 -29.30
C PRO A 581 8.58 6.14 -28.23
N PHE A 582 7.46 6.87 -28.05
CA PHE A 582 7.46 8.11 -27.25
C PHE A 582 7.80 7.87 -25.78
N ILE A 583 7.22 6.85 -25.13
CA ILE A 583 7.47 6.59 -23.70
C ILE A 583 8.85 5.98 -23.47
N PRO A 584 9.27 4.94 -24.22
CA PRO A 584 10.65 4.47 -24.19
C PRO A 584 11.68 5.57 -24.48
N GLY A 585 11.38 6.48 -25.43
CA GLY A 585 12.24 7.60 -25.81
C GLY A 585 12.36 8.70 -24.75
N VAL A 586 11.27 9.03 -24.04
CA VAL A 586 11.34 9.93 -22.87
C VAL A 586 12.24 9.32 -21.79
N THR A 587 12.11 8.03 -21.52
CA THR A 587 13.00 7.33 -20.58
C THR A 587 14.43 7.27 -21.06
N ALA A 588 14.67 7.07 -22.35
CA ALA A 588 15.99 7.10 -22.96
C ALA A 588 16.70 8.44 -22.71
N LEU A 589 15.99 9.57 -22.90
CA LEU A 589 16.51 10.91 -22.58
C LEU A 589 16.84 11.08 -21.08
N LEU A 590 16.08 10.44 -20.18
CA LEU A 590 16.40 10.44 -18.75
C LEU A 590 17.63 9.57 -18.42
N TYR A 591 17.82 8.43 -19.09
CA TYR A 591 19.03 7.62 -18.95
C TYR A 591 20.30 8.39 -19.35
N LEU A 592 20.25 9.20 -20.41
CA LEU A 592 21.38 10.06 -20.81
C LEU A 592 21.81 11.08 -19.73
N VAL A 593 20.90 11.47 -18.83
CA VAL A 593 21.15 12.48 -17.78
C VAL A 593 21.43 11.86 -16.41
N ALA A 594 20.75 10.76 -16.06
CA ALA A 594 20.76 10.16 -14.72
C ALA A 594 21.24 8.69 -14.68
N GLY A 595 21.59 8.11 -15.83
CA GLY A 595 22.08 6.73 -15.95
C GLY A 595 20.97 5.67 -15.99
N ARG A 596 21.33 4.47 -16.47
CA ARG A 596 20.45 3.32 -16.67
C ARG A 596 20.06 2.59 -15.36
N THR A 597 19.26 3.26 -14.53
CA THR A 597 18.65 2.66 -13.32
C THR A 597 17.15 2.44 -13.51
N TYR A 598 16.59 1.45 -12.80
CA TYR A 598 15.14 1.22 -12.79
C TYR A 598 14.41 2.45 -12.23
N GLU A 599 14.97 3.07 -11.19
CA GLU A 599 14.49 4.31 -10.60
C GLU A 599 14.44 5.45 -11.63
N THR A 600 15.47 5.61 -12.48
CA THR A 600 15.48 6.59 -13.58
C THR A 600 14.30 6.35 -14.54
N ALA A 601 13.99 5.09 -14.85
CA ALA A 601 12.83 4.76 -15.68
C ALA A 601 11.50 5.07 -14.98
N MET A 602 11.39 4.85 -13.67
CA MET A 602 10.18 5.17 -12.92
C MET A 602 9.90 6.67 -12.83
N VAL A 603 10.92 7.55 -12.97
CA VAL A 603 10.71 9.01 -13.08
C VAL A 603 9.81 9.37 -14.26
N THR A 604 9.84 8.61 -15.37
CA THR A 604 8.93 8.81 -16.51
C THR A 604 7.46 8.67 -16.10
N ASN A 605 7.11 7.68 -15.28
CA ASN A 605 5.74 7.53 -14.77
C ASN A 605 5.33 8.73 -13.90
N ILE A 606 6.24 9.26 -13.07
CA ILE A 606 5.96 10.44 -12.22
C ILE A 606 5.79 11.71 -13.06
N PHE A 607 6.58 11.87 -14.13
CA PHE A 607 6.41 12.95 -15.10
C PHE A 607 5.03 12.88 -15.77
N PHE A 608 4.62 11.71 -16.27
CA PHE A 608 3.31 11.53 -16.90
C PHE A 608 2.14 11.61 -15.90
N LEU A 609 2.34 11.22 -14.64
CA LEU A 609 1.36 11.47 -13.57
C LEU A 609 1.17 12.98 -13.33
N GLY A 610 2.26 13.75 -13.28
CA GLY A 610 2.19 15.21 -13.22
C GLY A 610 1.43 15.78 -14.42
N LEU A 611 1.77 15.34 -15.64
CA LEU A 611 1.08 15.75 -16.86
C LEU A 611 -0.43 15.42 -16.82
N LEU A 612 -0.82 14.26 -16.28
CA LEU A 612 -2.21 13.88 -16.06
C LEU A 612 -2.90 14.80 -15.04
N VAL A 613 -2.30 15.06 -13.88
CA VAL A 613 -2.85 15.92 -12.82
C VAL A 613 -3.11 17.33 -13.36
N TRP A 614 -2.17 17.91 -14.11
CA TRP A 614 -2.35 19.20 -14.77
C TRP A 614 -3.38 19.16 -15.90
N GLY A 615 -3.39 18.08 -16.69
CA GLY A 615 -4.38 17.88 -17.75
C GLY A 615 -5.81 17.84 -17.20
N VAL A 616 -6.04 17.12 -16.11
CA VAL A 616 -7.35 17.00 -15.45
C VAL A 616 -7.78 18.33 -14.83
N TRP A 617 -6.86 19.04 -14.16
CA TRP A 617 -7.11 20.38 -13.65
C TRP A 617 -7.49 21.34 -14.80
N GLY A 618 -6.69 21.40 -15.86
CA GLY A 618 -6.93 22.24 -17.03
C GLY A 618 -8.24 21.92 -17.75
N LEU A 619 -8.54 20.64 -17.96
CA LEU A 619 -9.78 20.16 -18.56
C LEU A 619 -11.01 20.51 -17.72
N GLY A 620 -10.98 20.22 -16.42
CA GLY A 620 -12.08 20.56 -15.50
C GLY A 620 -12.29 22.06 -15.33
N ASN A 621 -11.21 22.84 -15.32
CA ASN A 621 -11.27 24.30 -15.33
C ASN A 621 -11.98 24.83 -16.59
N THR A 622 -11.72 24.21 -17.74
CA THR A 622 -12.29 24.59 -19.04
C THR A 622 -13.77 24.18 -19.15
N LEU A 623 -14.15 23.01 -18.63
CA LEU A 623 -15.51 22.47 -18.71
C LEU A 623 -16.47 23.05 -17.65
N ALA A 624 -16.04 23.15 -16.39
CA ALA A 624 -16.93 23.40 -15.24
C ALA A 624 -16.37 24.38 -14.19
N GLY A 625 -15.17 24.93 -14.44
CA GLY A 625 -14.54 25.95 -13.61
C GLY A 625 -13.63 25.41 -12.51
N ARG A 626 -12.85 26.34 -11.93
CA ARG A 626 -11.63 26.04 -11.15
C ARG A 626 -11.78 25.03 -10.00
N PRO A 627 -12.84 25.09 -9.17
CA PRO A 627 -13.02 24.11 -8.10
C PRO A 627 -13.21 22.67 -8.61
N VAL A 628 -13.83 22.48 -9.79
CA VAL A 628 -14.08 21.15 -10.36
C VAL A 628 -12.80 20.54 -10.89
N GLY A 629 -11.97 21.33 -11.61
CA GLY A 629 -10.65 20.88 -12.05
C GLY A 629 -9.74 20.54 -10.87
N MET A 630 -9.73 21.38 -9.82
CA MET A 630 -8.95 21.11 -8.60
C MET A 630 -9.38 19.82 -7.90
N LEU A 631 -10.68 19.64 -7.64
CA LEU A 631 -11.18 18.44 -6.98
C LEU A 631 -10.89 17.18 -7.82
N ALA A 632 -11.17 17.20 -9.12
CA ALA A 632 -10.92 16.05 -9.98
C ALA A 632 -9.42 15.68 -10.06
N ALA A 633 -8.53 16.66 -10.13
CA ALA A 633 -7.08 16.44 -10.16
C ALA A 633 -6.56 15.78 -8.86
N LEU A 634 -7.08 16.21 -7.70
CA LEU A 634 -6.77 15.58 -6.41
C LEU A 634 -7.34 14.16 -6.32
N LEU A 635 -8.57 13.93 -6.79
CA LEU A 635 -9.21 12.61 -6.76
C LEU A 635 -8.59 11.60 -7.75
N VAL A 636 -7.95 12.07 -8.83
CA VAL A 636 -7.22 11.20 -9.76
C VAL A 636 -6.02 10.54 -9.07
N MET A 637 -5.33 11.23 -8.17
CA MET A 637 -4.28 10.62 -7.34
C MET A 637 -4.84 9.67 -6.26
N ALA A 638 -6.12 9.79 -5.90
CA ALA A 638 -6.80 8.86 -4.98
C ALA A 638 -7.30 7.57 -5.66
N SER A 639 -7.21 7.44 -6.99
CA SER A 639 -7.64 6.25 -7.74
C SER A 639 -6.62 5.10 -7.60
N PRO A 640 -7.02 3.91 -7.11
CA PRO A 640 -6.17 2.72 -7.10
C PRO A 640 -5.61 2.35 -8.47
N GLY A 641 -6.39 2.49 -9.55
CA GLY A 641 -5.92 2.21 -10.91
C GLY A 641 -4.79 3.15 -11.34
N ILE A 642 -4.90 4.44 -11.02
CA ILE A 642 -3.83 5.42 -11.25
C ILE A 642 -2.63 5.13 -10.35
N ARG A 643 -2.85 4.76 -9.08
CA ARG A 643 -1.76 4.32 -8.18
C ARG A 643 -0.99 3.15 -8.77
N THR A 644 -1.64 2.04 -9.10
CA THR A 644 -0.98 0.85 -9.68
C THR A 644 -0.20 1.17 -10.94
N ASN A 645 -0.80 1.89 -11.89
CA ASN A 645 -0.13 2.25 -13.15
C ASN A 645 0.93 3.36 -13.00
N ALA A 646 1.12 3.94 -11.80
CA ALA A 646 2.21 4.87 -11.52
C ALA A 646 3.50 4.17 -11.07
N TRP A 647 3.44 2.96 -10.53
CA TRP A 647 4.63 2.16 -10.19
C TRP A 647 4.85 0.93 -11.08
N GLU A 648 3.86 0.52 -11.87
CA GLU A 648 4.08 -0.37 -13.01
C GLU A 648 4.53 0.43 -14.24
N TYR A 649 5.69 0.12 -14.82
CA TYR A 649 6.19 0.80 -16.01
C TYR A 649 5.44 0.30 -17.26
N MET A 650 4.32 0.96 -17.55
CA MET A 650 3.36 0.61 -18.59
C MET A 650 2.95 1.85 -19.40
N LEU A 651 2.54 1.64 -20.66
CA LEU A 651 2.10 2.75 -21.53
C LEU A 651 0.75 3.37 -21.12
N ASP A 652 -0.05 2.71 -20.28
CA ASP A 652 -1.45 3.09 -20.03
C ASP A 652 -1.61 4.36 -19.17
N LEU A 653 -0.72 4.64 -18.20
CA LEU A 653 -0.71 5.91 -17.47
C LEU A 653 -0.26 7.09 -18.37
N PRO A 654 0.88 7.02 -19.08
CA PRO A 654 1.24 8.03 -20.07
C PRO A 654 0.19 8.27 -21.14
N LEU A 655 -0.44 7.20 -21.64
CA LEU A 655 -1.57 7.30 -22.57
C LEU A 655 -2.74 8.08 -21.96
N THR A 656 -3.08 7.79 -20.71
CA THR A 656 -4.14 8.50 -19.97
C THR A 656 -3.82 10.00 -19.84
N ALA A 657 -2.56 10.35 -19.54
CA ALA A 657 -2.10 11.74 -19.51
C ALA A 657 -2.24 12.43 -20.88
N MET A 658 -1.73 11.78 -21.94
CA MET A 658 -1.78 12.32 -23.31
C MET A 658 -3.21 12.48 -23.81
N VAL A 659 -4.10 11.51 -23.58
CA VAL A 659 -5.53 11.62 -23.94
C VAL A 659 -6.19 12.82 -23.26
N VAL A 660 -5.98 13.01 -21.95
CA VAL A 660 -6.59 14.13 -21.22
C VAL A 660 -6.05 15.48 -21.67
N VAL A 661 -4.72 15.62 -21.83
CA VAL A 661 -4.09 16.86 -22.30
C VAL A 661 -4.50 17.20 -23.73
N SER A 662 -4.65 16.19 -24.59
CA SER A 662 -5.14 16.39 -25.96
C SER A 662 -6.60 16.80 -26.02
N VAL A 663 -7.48 16.22 -25.19
CA VAL A 663 -8.88 16.69 -25.11
C VAL A 663 -8.97 18.10 -24.51
N TRP A 664 -8.10 18.45 -23.55
CA TRP A 664 -7.99 19.82 -23.07
C TRP A 664 -7.55 20.78 -24.19
N SER A 665 -6.49 20.44 -24.94
CA SER A 665 -6.03 21.23 -26.09
C SER A 665 -7.08 21.35 -27.18
N LEU A 666 -7.83 20.28 -27.46
CA LEU A 666 -8.96 20.27 -28.39
C LEU A 666 -10.03 21.30 -28.00
N LEU A 667 -10.42 21.39 -26.72
CA LEU A 667 -11.36 22.41 -26.26
C LEU A 667 -10.81 23.83 -26.42
N LEU A 668 -9.49 24.02 -26.24
CA LEU A 668 -8.85 25.31 -26.45
C LEU A 668 -8.90 25.78 -27.92
N THR A 669 -9.04 24.88 -28.91
CA THR A 669 -9.21 25.24 -30.34
C THR A 669 -10.47 26.06 -30.62
N ARG A 670 -11.45 26.05 -29.70
CA ARG A 670 -12.81 26.61 -29.88
C ARG A 670 -13.51 26.04 -31.13
N GLY A 671 -13.51 24.72 -31.28
CA GLY A 671 -14.12 24.06 -32.43
C GLY A 671 -13.34 24.31 -33.73
N PHE A 672 -12.00 24.21 -33.66
CA PHE A 672 -11.08 24.45 -34.78
C PHE A 672 -11.09 25.88 -35.36
N GLU A 673 -11.54 26.87 -34.60
CA GLU A 673 -11.49 28.28 -34.99
C GLU A 673 -10.06 28.84 -34.98
N VAL A 674 -9.30 28.50 -33.93
CA VAL A 674 -7.97 29.06 -33.68
C VAL A 674 -6.88 28.17 -34.27
N ARG A 675 -6.27 28.60 -35.39
CA ARG A 675 -5.26 27.81 -36.13
C ARG A 675 -4.07 27.36 -35.28
N SER A 676 -3.47 28.25 -34.50
CA SER A 676 -2.30 27.94 -33.65
C SER A 676 -2.60 26.84 -32.61
N ARG A 677 -3.80 26.86 -32.03
CA ARG A 677 -4.25 25.83 -31.07
C ARG A 677 -4.64 24.53 -31.74
N SER A 678 -5.16 24.59 -32.98
CA SER A 678 -5.43 23.41 -33.79
C SER A 678 -4.13 22.71 -34.20
N LEU A 679 -3.10 23.48 -34.58
CA LEU A 679 -1.75 22.95 -34.81
C LEU A 679 -1.15 22.31 -33.54
N ALA A 680 -1.24 22.98 -32.38
CA ALA A 680 -0.77 22.41 -31.11
C ALA A 680 -1.51 21.12 -30.73
N PHE A 681 -2.83 21.04 -30.97
CA PHE A 681 -3.60 19.82 -30.83
C PHE A 681 -3.14 18.73 -31.83
N GLY A 682 -2.79 19.10 -33.07
CA GLY A 682 -2.18 18.20 -34.06
C GLY A 682 -0.85 17.60 -33.59
N ILE A 683 0.02 18.42 -33.00
CA ILE A 683 1.29 17.96 -32.39
C ILE A 683 1.02 16.92 -31.29
N LEU A 684 0.09 17.21 -30.38
CA LEU A 684 -0.30 16.30 -29.31
C LEU A 684 -0.95 15.01 -29.84
N CYS A 685 -1.68 15.08 -30.96
CA CYS A 685 -2.21 13.89 -31.63
C CYS A 685 -1.10 13.02 -32.23
N GLY A 686 -0.08 13.61 -32.85
CA GLY A 686 1.10 12.89 -33.31
C GLY A 686 1.84 12.20 -32.16
N ALA A 687 2.16 12.95 -31.09
CA ALA A 687 2.83 12.41 -29.89
C ALA A 687 1.98 11.35 -29.16
N GLY A 688 0.66 11.52 -29.12
CA GLY A 688 -0.28 10.54 -28.56
C GLY A 688 -0.32 9.23 -29.38
N MET A 689 -0.32 9.33 -30.71
CA MET A 689 -0.15 8.15 -31.56
C MET A 689 1.23 7.50 -31.36
N LEU A 690 2.29 8.27 -31.15
CA LEU A 690 3.60 7.74 -30.76
C LEU A 690 3.67 7.23 -29.29
N THR A 691 2.60 7.36 -28.50
CA THR A 691 2.49 6.79 -27.14
C THR A 691 1.91 5.39 -27.15
N LYS A 692 0.78 5.17 -27.85
CA LYS A 692 0.16 3.84 -28.05
C LYS A 692 -0.70 3.90 -29.31
N TRP A 693 -0.65 2.88 -30.16
CA TRP A 693 -1.38 2.84 -31.44
C TRP A 693 -2.90 2.97 -31.28
N SER A 694 -3.46 2.57 -30.13
CA SER A 694 -4.89 2.69 -29.81
C SER A 694 -5.32 4.10 -29.38
N TYR A 695 -4.41 5.07 -29.31
CA TYR A 695 -4.68 6.43 -28.82
C TYR A 695 -5.84 7.13 -29.52
N PHE A 696 -5.93 7.02 -30.86
CA PHE A 696 -6.97 7.72 -31.62
C PHE A 696 -8.40 7.33 -31.19
N LEU A 697 -8.60 6.09 -30.75
CA LEU A 697 -9.90 5.58 -30.28
C LEU A 697 -10.47 6.42 -29.11
N PHE A 698 -9.60 6.94 -28.25
CA PHE A 698 -10.01 7.76 -27.12
C PHE A 698 -10.46 9.17 -27.51
N LEU A 699 -10.04 9.65 -28.69
CA LEU A 699 -10.33 10.99 -29.19
C LEU A 699 -11.52 11.06 -30.17
N LEU A 700 -11.96 9.93 -30.75
CA LEU A 700 -13.02 9.89 -31.77
C LEU A 700 -14.26 10.72 -31.36
N ALA A 701 -14.84 10.42 -30.19
CA ALA A 701 -16.04 11.11 -29.72
C ALA A 701 -15.77 12.58 -29.31
N PRO A 702 -14.73 12.92 -28.51
CA PRO A 702 -14.36 14.31 -28.24
C PRO A 702 -14.19 15.16 -29.49
N VAL A 703 -13.42 14.69 -30.49
CA VAL A 703 -13.15 15.42 -31.74
C VAL A 703 -14.43 15.62 -32.53
N ALA A 704 -15.25 14.57 -32.70
CA ALA A 704 -16.54 14.68 -33.38
C ALA A 704 -17.47 15.68 -32.68
N MET A 705 -17.60 15.62 -31.35
CA MET A 705 -18.43 16.53 -30.57
C MET A 705 -17.98 17.99 -30.70
N VAL A 706 -16.68 18.26 -30.60
CA VAL A 706 -16.12 19.62 -30.66
C VAL A 706 -16.20 20.21 -32.08
N LEU A 707 -15.96 19.39 -33.11
CA LEU A 707 -16.12 19.78 -34.50
C LEU A 707 -17.58 20.08 -34.84
N LEU A 708 -18.51 19.18 -34.50
CA LEU A 708 -19.94 19.36 -34.76
C LEU A 708 -20.52 20.56 -34.00
N ALA A 709 -20.06 20.82 -32.77
CA ALA A 709 -20.43 22.01 -32.02
C ALA A 709 -19.95 23.29 -32.72
N GLY A 710 -18.66 23.37 -33.10
CA GLY A 710 -18.10 24.55 -33.78
C GLY A 710 -18.69 24.81 -35.17
N LEU A 711 -19.03 23.76 -35.92
CA LEU A 711 -19.72 23.87 -37.21
C LEU A 711 -21.17 24.35 -37.04
N ARG A 712 -21.88 23.89 -36.00
CA ARG A 712 -23.23 24.40 -35.68
C ARG A 712 -23.17 25.87 -35.27
N GLU A 713 -22.23 26.24 -34.40
CA GLU A 713 -22.01 27.62 -33.95
C GLU A 713 -21.72 28.56 -35.13
N ALA A 714 -20.83 28.17 -36.04
CA ALA A 714 -20.56 28.92 -37.27
C ALA A 714 -21.82 29.11 -38.12
N ARG A 715 -22.59 28.05 -38.38
CA ARG A 715 -23.86 28.12 -39.14
C ARG A 715 -24.87 29.05 -38.47
N THR A 716 -25.05 28.96 -37.15
CA THR A 716 -25.99 29.83 -36.42
C THR A 716 -25.56 31.30 -36.39
N ALA A 717 -24.26 31.58 -36.54
CA ALA A 717 -23.69 32.93 -36.59
C ALA A 717 -23.54 33.46 -38.04
N GLY A 718 -23.97 32.72 -39.06
CA GLY A 718 -23.77 33.09 -40.47
C GLY A 718 -22.31 33.06 -40.94
N ALA A 719 -21.40 32.48 -40.16
CA ALA A 719 -19.97 32.45 -40.43
C ALA A 719 -19.55 31.27 -41.33
N PRO A 720 -18.53 31.43 -42.19
CA PRO A 720 -18.06 30.36 -43.05
C PRO A 720 -17.50 29.17 -42.26
N CYS A 721 -17.91 27.95 -42.62
CA CYS A 721 -17.41 26.73 -41.99
C CYS A 721 -16.00 26.33 -42.48
N LEU A 722 -15.59 26.80 -43.66
CA LEU A 722 -14.35 26.38 -44.34
C LEU A 722 -13.07 26.57 -43.49
N PRO A 723 -12.85 27.70 -42.77
CA PRO A 723 -11.65 27.86 -41.94
C PRO A 723 -11.50 26.79 -40.85
N ARG A 724 -12.62 26.32 -40.26
CA ARG A 724 -12.62 25.26 -39.25
C ARG A 724 -12.20 23.91 -39.85
N LEU A 725 -12.67 23.61 -41.07
CA LEU A 725 -12.27 22.41 -41.82
C LEU A 725 -10.80 22.48 -42.28
N VAL A 726 -10.33 23.64 -42.73
CA VAL A 726 -8.91 23.85 -43.08
C VAL A 726 -8.01 23.67 -41.85
N ASN A 727 -8.40 24.19 -40.68
CA ASN A 727 -7.67 23.99 -39.43
C ASN A 727 -7.68 22.53 -38.96
N LEU A 728 -8.76 21.78 -39.21
CA LEU A 728 -8.78 20.32 -39.02
C LEU A 728 -7.80 19.63 -39.99
N GLY A 729 -7.75 20.04 -41.25
CA GLY A 729 -6.75 19.57 -42.22
C GLY A 729 -5.31 19.79 -41.74
N TRP A 730 -4.99 20.99 -41.25
CA TRP A 730 -3.70 21.29 -40.62
C TRP A 730 -3.42 20.46 -39.36
N THR A 731 -4.44 20.15 -38.57
CA THR A 731 -4.34 19.27 -37.40
C THR A 731 -3.93 17.86 -37.81
N LEU A 732 -4.61 17.30 -38.82
CA LEU A 732 -4.34 15.96 -39.35
C LEU A 732 -2.96 15.88 -40.02
N LEU A 733 -2.58 16.88 -40.82
CA LEU A 733 -1.27 16.94 -41.46
C LEU A 733 -0.13 17.00 -40.42
N MET A 734 -0.29 17.78 -39.36
CA MET A 734 0.70 17.87 -38.28
C MET A 734 0.82 16.56 -37.48
N ALA A 735 -0.31 15.91 -37.18
CA ALA A 735 -0.31 14.60 -36.53
C ALA A 735 0.36 13.54 -37.42
N LEU A 736 0.06 13.55 -38.72
CA LEU A 736 0.66 12.66 -39.72
C LEU A 736 2.17 12.86 -39.84
N ALA A 737 2.64 14.11 -39.95
CA ALA A 737 4.06 14.43 -40.08
C ALA A 737 4.90 13.90 -38.89
N ILE A 738 4.33 13.89 -37.69
CA ILE A 738 4.99 13.37 -36.48
C ILE A 738 4.92 11.84 -36.40
N MET A 739 3.77 11.23 -36.71
CA MET A 739 3.57 9.79 -36.49
C MET A 739 4.06 8.92 -37.68
N ALA A 740 4.00 9.43 -38.91
CA ALA A 740 4.31 8.67 -40.12
C ALA A 740 5.73 8.08 -40.17
N PRO A 741 6.80 8.78 -39.73
CA PRO A 741 8.16 8.21 -39.75
C PRO A 741 8.29 6.88 -38.99
N TYR A 742 7.51 6.71 -37.92
CA TYR A 742 7.46 5.45 -37.17
C TYR A 742 6.46 4.45 -37.77
N TYR A 743 5.24 4.89 -38.08
CA TYR A 743 4.15 3.98 -38.47
C TYR A 743 4.22 3.49 -39.91
N ALA A 744 4.70 4.30 -40.86
CA ALA A 744 4.75 3.92 -42.28
C ALA A 744 5.55 2.62 -42.55
N PRO A 745 6.79 2.44 -42.06
CA PRO A 745 7.56 1.22 -42.33
C PRO A 745 6.98 -0.04 -41.66
N ILE A 746 6.27 0.09 -40.53
CA ILE A 746 5.72 -1.06 -39.78
C ILE A 746 4.24 -1.32 -40.04
N PHE A 747 3.55 -0.51 -40.85
CA PHE A 747 2.10 -0.55 -40.99
C PHE A 747 1.55 -1.95 -41.36
N PRO A 748 2.15 -2.73 -42.30
CA PRO A 748 1.67 -4.07 -42.60
C PRO A 748 1.76 -5.04 -41.41
N ILE A 749 2.86 -4.96 -40.65
CA ILE A 749 3.10 -5.77 -39.44
C ILE A 749 2.09 -5.40 -38.35
N LEU A 750 1.89 -4.09 -38.13
CA LEU A 750 0.95 -3.58 -37.14
C LEU A 750 -0.50 -3.94 -37.49
N ALA A 751 -0.90 -3.85 -38.77
CA ALA A 751 -2.24 -4.22 -39.23
C ALA A 751 -2.49 -5.73 -38.99
N LYS A 752 -1.57 -6.60 -39.41
CA LYS A 752 -1.62 -8.05 -39.17
C LYS A 752 -1.70 -8.37 -37.67
N LYS A 753 -0.84 -7.76 -36.84
CA LYS A 753 -0.83 -7.98 -35.39
C LYS A 753 -2.10 -7.48 -34.71
N THR A 754 -2.62 -6.32 -35.12
CA THR A 754 -3.86 -5.74 -34.59
C THR A 754 -5.05 -6.64 -34.91
N TRP A 755 -5.14 -7.19 -36.12
CA TRP A 755 -6.19 -8.14 -36.50
C TRP A 755 -6.15 -9.41 -35.64
N VAL A 756 -4.98 -10.04 -35.50
CA VAL A 756 -4.79 -11.24 -34.65
C VAL A 756 -5.12 -10.95 -33.17
N HIS A 757 -4.71 -9.79 -32.63
CA HIS A 757 -5.00 -9.44 -31.23
C HIS A 757 -6.47 -9.02 -31.01
N ALA A 758 -7.15 -8.50 -32.05
CA ALA A 758 -8.57 -8.22 -32.02
C ALA A 758 -9.44 -9.49 -32.08
N GLY A 759 -8.90 -10.63 -32.55
CA GLY A 759 -9.57 -11.94 -32.59
C GLY A 759 -9.83 -12.60 -31.23
N GLY A 760 -9.30 -12.07 -30.12
CA GLY A 760 -9.75 -12.41 -28.76
C GLY A 760 -9.24 -13.71 -28.14
N ALA A 761 -8.50 -14.53 -28.88
CA ALA A 761 -8.29 -15.93 -28.54
C ALA A 761 -7.37 -16.24 -27.33
N ALA A 762 -6.73 -15.24 -26.71
CA ALA A 762 -5.78 -15.43 -25.61
C ALA A 762 -6.38 -15.40 -24.18
N ASP A 763 -7.47 -14.65 -23.95
CA ASP A 763 -7.98 -14.32 -22.59
C ASP A 763 -9.32 -15.01 -22.23
N GLY A 764 -9.72 -16.05 -22.97
CA GLY A 764 -10.85 -16.92 -22.59
C GLY A 764 -12.27 -16.34 -22.76
N PHE A 765 -12.44 -15.18 -23.41
CA PHE A 765 -13.77 -14.65 -23.73
C PHE A 765 -14.28 -15.22 -25.06
N THR A 766 -15.39 -15.95 -25.03
CA THR A 766 -16.01 -16.58 -26.21
C THR A 766 -16.69 -15.60 -27.17
N SER A 767 -17.01 -14.38 -26.72
CA SER A 767 -17.59 -13.32 -27.57
C SER A 767 -17.35 -11.92 -26.99
N SER A 768 -17.17 -10.93 -27.87
CA SER A 768 -17.17 -9.52 -27.49
C SER A 768 -18.56 -8.98 -27.16
N PHE A 769 -19.63 -9.62 -27.63
CA PHE A 769 -21.03 -9.23 -27.40
C PHE A 769 -21.73 -10.18 -26.44
N SER A 770 -21.16 -10.36 -25.24
CA SER A 770 -21.73 -11.18 -24.16
C SER A 770 -21.99 -10.37 -22.88
N TRP A 771 -22.69 -10.96 -21.90
CA TRP A 771 -22.91 -10.35 -20.59
C TRP A 771 -21.62 -10.30 -19.75
N GLU A 772 -20.76 -11.30 -19.88
CA GLU A 772 -19.42 -11.37 -19.27
C GLU A 772 -18.57 -10.22 -19.79
N SER A 773 -18.60 -10.02 -21.12
CA SER A 773 -17.97 -8.88 -21.80
C SER A 773 -18.48 -7.54 -21.26
N ALA A 774 -19.80 -7.29 -21.35
CA ALA A 774 -20.42 -6.04 -20.89
C ALA A 774 -20.12 -5.75 -19.41
N SER A 775 -20.28 -6.73 -18.55
CA SER A 775 -20.11 -6.55 -17.11
C SER A 775 -18.64 -6.47 -16.66
N TYR A 776 -17.66 -6.87 -17.48
CA TYR A 776 -16.23 -6.88 -17.11
C TYR A 776 -15.73 -5.50 -16.69
N HIS A 777 -15.87 -4.49 -17.57
CA HIS A 777 -15.35 -3.15 -17.28
C HIS A 777 -16.14 -2.43 -16.19
N LEU A 778 -17.45 -2.69 -16.06
CA LEU A 778 -18.27 -2.19 -14.96
C LEU A 778 -17.82 -2.77 -13.60
N LYS A 779 -17.55 -4.08 -13.53
CA LYS A 779 -16.97 -4.75 -12.36
C LYS A 779 -15.55 -4.25 -12.04
N ALA A 780 -14.79 -3.82 -13.05
CA ALA A 780 -13.46 -3.27 -12.87
C ALA A 780 -13.45 -1.87 -12.20
N ILE A 781 -14.52 -1.07 -12.30
CA ILE A 781 -14.58 0.27 -11.69
C ILE A 781 -14.32 0.22 -10.16
N PRO A 782 -15.13 -0.47 -9.34
CA PRO A 782 -14.91 -0.53 -7.89
C PRO A 782 -13.79 -1.48 -7.46
N ARG A 783 -13.34 -2.40 -8.33
CA ARG A 783 -12.33 -3.43 -7.96
C ARG A 783 -10.90 -3.05 -8.31
N LYS A 784 -10.67 -2.34 -9.42
CA LYS A 784 -9.33 -2.06 -9.96
C LYS A 784 -9.09 -0.59 -10.33
N LEU A 785 -10.11 0.14 -10.78
CA LEU A 785 -9.93 1.53 -11.26
C LEU A 785 -10.10 2.59 -10.17
N LEU A 786 -11.30 2.74 -9.63
CA LEU A 786 -11.60 3.76 -8.60
C LEU A 786 -11.56 3.19 -7.19
N GLY A 787 -11.79 1.90 -6.99
CA GLY A 787 -12.01 1.35 -5.64
C GLY A 787 -13.42 1.68 -5.12
N TRP A 788 -13.95 0.88 -4.19
CA TRP A 788 -15.33 1.05 -3.69
C TRP A 788 -15.64 2.47 -3.15
N PRO A 789 -14.81 3.11 -2.29
CA PRO A 789 -15.16 4.41 -1.70
C PRO A 789 -15.27 5.51 -2.75
N LEU A 790 -14.26 5.63 -3.64
CA LEU A 790 -14.23 6.63 -4.70
C LEU A 790 -15.27 6.33 -5.80
N THR A 791 -15.60 5.06 -6.06
CA THR A 791 -16.72 4.69 -6.96
C THR A 791 -18.05 5.22 -6.42
N ALA A 792 -18.34 4.97 -5.14
CA ALA A 792 -19.57 5.46 -4.50
C ALA A 792 -19.62 7.00 -4.49
N ALA A 793 -18.50 7.66 -4.18
CA ALA A 793 -18.39 9.12 -4.24
C ALA A 793 -18.66 9.67 -5.66
N THR A 794 -18.07 9.03 -6.68
CA THR A 794 -18.16 9.46 -8.09
C THR A 794 -19.57 9.27 -8.63
N LEU A 795 -20.18 8.09 -8.43
CA LEU A 795 -21.55 7.80 -8.86
C LEU A 795 -22.55 8.69 -8.11
N GLY A 796 -22.39 8.86 -6.79
CA GLY A 796 -23.23 9.76 -5.99
C GLY A 796 -23.13 11.21 -6.47
N GLY A 797 -21.94 11.68 -6.83
CA GLY A 797 -21.74 12.98 -7.48
C GLY A 797 -22.48 13.09 -8.81
N ILE A 798 -22.26 12.16 -9.74
CA ILE A 798 -22.90 12.15 -11.07
C ILE A 798 -24.43 12.14 -10.97
N LEU A 799 -25.00 11.37 -10.04
CA LEU A 799 -26.45 11.27 -9.82
C LEU A 799 -27.04 12.52 -9.14
N ALA A 800 -26.25 13.24 -8.34
CA ALA A 800 -26.70 14.42 -7.59
C ALA A 800 -26.57 15.76 -8.36
N ALA A 801 -25.94 15.77 -9.53
CA ALA A 801 -25.73 16.99 -10.33
C ALA A 801 -27.07 17.55 -10.87
N GLU A 802 -27.41 18.81 -10.53
CA GLU A 802 -28.70 19.39 -10.89
C GLU A 802 -28.64 20.13 -12.24
N ARG A 803 -29.08 19.44 -13.30
CA ARG A 803 -29.01 19.76 -14.74
C ARG A 803 -29.68 21.06 -15.23
N LYS A 804 -30.11 21.95 -14.32
CA LYS A 804 -30.82 23.21 -14.66
C LYS A 804 -29.90 24.30 -15.24
N ARG A 805 -28.58 24.25 -15.00
CA ARG A 805 -27.62 25.20 -15.61
C ARG A 805 -27.16 24.71 -16.97
N SER A 806 -27.33 25.54 -18.01
CA SER A 806 -26.98 25.21 -19.40
C SER A 806 -25.49 24.93 -19.64
N ALA A 807 -24.58 25.55 -18.88
CA ALA A 807 -23.15 25.24 -18.92
C ALA A 807 -22.84 23.87 -18.27
N THR A 808 -23.33 23.66 -17.05
CA THR A 808 -23.18 22.41 -16.28
C THR A 808 -23.73 21.21 -17.06
N ARG A 809 -24.94 21.33 -17.62
CA ARG A 809 -25.57 20.29 -18.47
C ARG A 809 -24.77 19.98 -19.74
N ARG A 810 -24.10 20.96 -20.35
CA ARG A 810 -23.22 20.74 -21.51
C ARG A 810 -21.95 19.97 -21.12
N ALA A 811 -21.33 20.33 -19.99
CA ALA A 811 -20.17 19.62 -19.48
C ALA A 811 -20.50 18.17 -19.07
N GLU A 812 -21.60 17.96 -18.35
CA GLU A 812 -22.11 16.61 -18.02
C GLU A 812 -22.36 15.78 -19.29
N LEU A 813 -23.05 16.35 -20.29
CA LEU A 813 -23.37 15.63 -21.52
C LEU A 813 -22.11 15.26 -22.32
N PHE A 814 -21.12 16.17 -22.42
CA PHE A 814 -19.84 15.89 -23.06
C PHE A 814 -19.09 14.75 -22.35
N LEU A 815 -18.98 14.81 -21.02
CA LEU A 815 -18.31 13.78 -20.22
C LEU A 815 -19.06 12.43 -20.29
N LEU A 816 -20.40 12.44 -20.26
CA LEU A 816 -21.23 11.24 -20.36
C LEU A 816 -21.11 10.57 -21.73
N LEU A 817 -21.23 11.33 -22.82
CA LEU A 817 -21.09 10.78 -24.18
C LEU A 817 -19.68 10.25 -24.42
N TRP A 818 -18.65 10.95 -23.93
CA TRP A 818 -17.28 10.45 -23.99
C TRP A 818 -17.12 9.16 -23.17
N ALA A 819 -17.60 9.14 -21.91
CA ALA A 819 -17.56 7.96 -21.06
C ALA A 819 -18.27 6.74 -21.68
N LEU A 820 -19.45 6.94 -22.28
CA LEU A 820 -20.19 5.88 -22.96
C LEU A 820 -19.49 5.41 -24.24
N SER A 821 -18.86 6.31 -25.00
CA SER A 821 -18.09 5.92 -26.20
C SER A 821 -16.86 5.08 -25.87
N LEU A 822 -16.12 5.44 -24.82
CA LEU A 822 -14.96 4.65 -24.36
C LEU A 822 -15.40 3.26 -23.88
N TYR A 823 -16.45 3.19 -23.06
CA TYR A 823 -17.02 1.92 -22.62
C TYR A 823 -17.46 1.08 -23.82
N GLY A 824 -18.17 1.65 -24.79
CA GLY A 824 -18.63 0.96 -25.99
C GLY A 824 -17.48 0.37 -26.81
N ILE A 825 -16.49 1.18 -27.15
CA ILE A 825 -15.32 0.76 -27.95
C ILE A 825 -14.54 -0.34 -27.23
N PHE A 826 -14.07 -0.09 -26.01
CA PHE A 826 -13.17 -1.03 -25.32
C PHE A 826 -13.86 -2.27 -24.74
N THR A 827 -15.19 -2.29 -24.68
CA THR A 827 -15.95 -3.48 -24.23
C THR A 827 -16.40 -4.35 -25.39
N PHE A 828 -16.91 -3.75 -26.48
CA PHE A 828 -17.54 -4.50 -27.58
C PHE A 828 -16.70 -4.60 -28.86
N ALA A 829 -15.81 -3.64 -29.13
CA ALA A 829 -14.93 -3.69 -30.31
C ALA A 829 -13.55 -4.30 -30.02
N VAL A 830 -13.13 -4.37 -28.74
CA VAL A 830 -11.85 -4.97 -28.32
C VAL A 830 -12.14 -6.29 -27.60
N ALA A 831 -11.76 -7.41 -28.23
CA ALA A 831 -12.05 -8.74 -27.70
C ALA A 831 -11.21 -9.08 -26.45
N ASN A 832 -9.89 -8.80 -26.49
CA ASN A 832 -8.98 -8.88 -25.36
C ASN A 832 -9.40 -7.87 -24.26
N LYS A 833 -9.54 -8.32 -23.00
CA LYS A 833 -10.10 -7.51 -21.92
C LYS A 833 -9.17 -7.41 -20.73
N GLN A 834 -8.62 -6.23 -20.55
CA GLN A 834 -7.80 -5.88 -19.41
C GLN A 834 -8.25 -4.54 -18.84
N SER A 835 -8.48 -4.49 -17.53
CA SER A 835 -8.99 -3.28 -16.86
C SER A 835 -8.17 -2.01 -17.13
N ARG A 836 -6.86 -2.14 -17.39
CA ARG A 836 -5.95 -1.02 -17.72
C ARG A 836 -6.30 -0.31 -19.04
N TYR A 837 -6.95 -0.97 -20.01
CA TYR A 837 -7.31 -0.34 -21.28
C TYR A 837 -8.33 0.81 -21.14
N LEU A 838 -9.13 0.79 -20.06
CA LEU A 838 -10.05 1.87 -19.71
C LEU A 838 -9.49 2.79 -18.60
N LEU A 839 -8.17 2.83 -18.38
CA LEU A 839 -7.58 3.81 -17.46
C LEU A 839 -7.89 5.27 -17.85
N PRO A 840 -7.94 5.67 -19.15
CA PRO A 840 -8.39 7.00 -19.55
C PRO A 840 -9.84 7.34 -19.20
N TRP A 841 -10.65 6.36 -18.76
CA TRP A 841 -12.02 6.57 -18.28
C TRP A 841 -12.07 7.19 -16.88
N VAL A 842 -11.08 6.88 -16.03
CA VAL A 842 -10.96 7.38 -14.65
C VAL A 842 -11.09 8.90 -14.54
N PRO A 843 -10.28 9.72 -15.24
CA PRO A 843 -10.41 11.17 -15.17
C PRO A 843 -11.76 11.70 -15.68
N VAL A 844 -12.38 11.04 -16.68
CA VAL A 844 -13.70 11.44 -17.21
C VAL A 844 -14.79 11.25 -16.17
N LEU A 845 -14.82 10.09 -15.51
CA LEU A 845 -15.76 9.78 -14.44
C LEU A 845 -15.55 10.72 -13.23
N LEU A 846 -14.30 10.93 -12.82
CA LEU A 846 -13.96 11.79 -11.68
C LEU A 846 -14.30 13.27 -11.91
N LEU A 847 -14.17 13.78 -13.14
CA LEU A 847 -14.65 15.11 -13.51
C LEU A 847 -16.18 15.22 -13.37
N GLY A 848 -16.92 14.20 -13.82
CA GLY A 848 -18.38 14.14 -13.66
C GLY A 848 -18.83 14.09 -12.19
N GLY A 849 -18.17 13.24 -11.38
CA GLY A 849 -18.44 13.16 -9.94
C GLY A 849 -18.13 14.46 -9.19
N SER A 850 -16.96 15.05 -9.47
CA SER A 850 -16.51 16.31 -8.87
C SER A 850 -17.46 17.47 -9.15
N LEU A 851 -17.99 17.55 -10.37
CA LEU A 851 -18.98 18.55 -10.78
C LEU A 851 -20.24 18.50 -9.91
N GLY A 852 -20.80 17.30 -9.67
CA GLY A 852 -22.00 17.13 -8.85
C GLY A 852 -21.78 17.33 -7.36
N ILE A 853 -20.65 16.83 -6.81
CA ILE A 853 -20.26 17.05 -5.40
C ILE A 853 -20.17 18.56 -5.10
N LEU A 854 -19.58 19.34 -6.02
CA LEU A 854 -19.43 20.78 -5.84
C LEU A 854 -20.74 21.56 -6.07
N ASP A 855 -21.66 21.06 -6.90
CA ASP A 855 -23.00 21.65 -7.05
C ASP A 855 -23.83 21.47 -5.76
N LEU A 856 -23.78 20.28 -5.14
CA LEU A 856 -24.35 20.05 -3.80
C LEU A 856 -23.78 21.03 -2.76
N TRP A 857 -22.44 21.14 -2.68
CA TRP A 857 -21.76 22.02 -1.71
C TRP A 857 -22.10 23.51 -1.90
N ARG A 858 -22.18 23.98 -3.15
CA ARG A 858 -22.57 25.36 -3.46
C ARG A 858 -23.99 25.69 -3.00
N ARG A 859 -24.90 24.70 -3.01
CA ARG A 859 -26.32 24.84 -2.65
C ARG A 859 -26.62 24.58 -1.17
N ARG A 860 -25.60 24.42 -0.30
CA ARG A 860 -25.75 24.21 1.15
C ARG A 860 -26.57 25.28 1.88
N HIS A 861 -26.70 26.48 1.30
CA HIS A 861 -27.41 27.63 1.87
C HIS A 861 -28.85 27.79 1.36
N GLN A 862 -29.36 26.88 0.52
CA GLN A 862 -30.70 26.99 -0.08
C GLN A 862 -31.79 26.29 0.78
N GLY A 863 -32.25 26.98 1.82
CA GLY A 863 -33.42 26.58 2.63
C GLY A 863 -33.22 25.26 3.41
N ALA A 864 -34.33 24.64 3.83
CA ALA A 864 -34.32 23.44 4.68
C ALA A 864 -33.55 22.24 4.09
N LEU A 865 -33.49 22.11 2.76
CA LEU A 865 -32.71 21.07 2.07
C LEU A 865 -31.20 21.36 2.01
N GLY A 866 -30.77 22.58 2.37
CA GLY A 866 -29.37 23.00 2.34
C GLY A 866 -28.46 22.15 3.23
N GLY A 867 -28.88 21.87 4.47
CA GLY A 867 -28.13 21.01 5.41
C GLY A 867 -27.96 19.57 4.90
N LEU A 868 -29.00 19.00 4.29
CA LEU A 868 -28.94 17.67 3.68
C LEU A 868 -27.94 17.64 2.51
N ARG A 869 -27.95 18.66 1.65
CA ARG A 869 -27.01 18.79 0.51
C ARG A 869 -25.56 18.99 0.97
N ALA A 870 -25.34 19.78 2.03
CA ALA A 870 -24.04 19.95 2.66
C ALA A 870 -23.50 18.62 3.20
N THR A 871 -24.36 17.87 3.90
CA THR A 871 -24.04 16.56 4.47
C THR A 871 -23.73 15.55 3.37
N ALA A 872 -24.54 15.50 2.31
CA ALA A 872 -24.29 14.64 1.15
C ALA A 872 -22.97 14.97 0.45
N ALA A 873 -22.68 16.24 0.18
CA ALA A 873 -21.39 16.66 -0.40
C ALA A 873 -20.21 16.24 0.48
N MET A 874 -20.31 16.45 1.80
CA MET A 874 -19.25 16.07 2.74
C MET A 874 -19.07 14.55 2.85
N LEU A 875 -20.16 13.78 2.88
CA LEU A 875 -20.10 12.32 2.85
C LEU A 875 -19.41 11.79 1.58
N LEU A 876 -19.74 12.37 0.41
CA LEU A 876 -19.08 11.99 -0.84
C LEU A 876 -17.59 12.39 -0.85
N LEU A 877 -17.22 13.54 -0.26
CA LEU A 877 -15.82 13.93 -0.09
C LEU A 877 -15.05 13.01 0.89
N LEU A 878 -15.68 12.58 1.98
CA LEU A 878 -15.11 11.63 2.94
C LEU A 878 -14.93 10.24 2.33
N LEU A 879 -15.91 9.76 1.56
CA LEU A 879 -15.79 8.52 0.77
C LEU A 879 -14.66 8.63 -0.28
N ALA A 880 -14.53 9.78 -0.94
CA ALA A 880 -13.46 10.02 -1.90
C ALA A 880 -12.07 10.06 -1.23
N ALA A 881 -11.96 10.68 -0.04
CA ALA A 881 -10.75 10.67 0.77
C ALA A 881 -10.37 9.25 1.24
N GLY A 882 -11.34 8.38 1.52
CA GLY A 882 -11.11 6.97 1.81
C GLY A 882 -10.39 6.20 0.70
N GLY A 883 -10.41 6.69 -0.55
CA GLY A 883 -9.60 6.14 -1.65
C GLY A 883 -8.08 6.26 -1.42
N LEU A 884 -7.63 7.31 -0.71
CA LEU A 884 -6.23 7.52 -0.34
C LEU A 884 -5.73 6.49 0.70
N TRP A 885 -6.66 5.89 1.45
CA TRP A 885 -6.38 4.92 2.52
C TRP A 885 -6.60 3.46 2.10
N GLY A 886 -7.04 3.22 0.86
CA GLY A 886 -7.08 1.86 0.31
C GLY A 886 -5.66 1.27 0.24
N ASP A 887 -5.54 -0.03 0.48
CA ASP A 887 -4.25 -0.70 0.71
C ASP A 887 -3.21 -0.32 -0.33
N TRP A 888 -2.02 0.00 0.17
CA TRP A 888 -0.82 0.08 -0.63
C TRP A 888 -0.22 -1.32 -0.58
N ASP A 889 -0.79 -2.23 -1.38
CA ASP A 889 -0.25 -3.57 -1.55
C ASP A 889 1.21 -3.44 -1.98
N ALA A 890 2.12 -3.66 -1.03
CA ALA A 890 3.54 -3.62 -1.31
C ALA A 890 3.82 -4.72 -2.35
N PRO A 891 4.62 -4.44 -3.41
CA PRO A 891 5.05 -5.49 -4.32
C PRO A 891 5.56 -6.70 -3.54
N GLN A 892 5.18 -7.91 -3.97
CA GLN A 892 5.80 -9.11 -3.44
C GLN A 892 7.30 -9.04 -3.75
N THR A 893 8.13 -8.88 -2.73
CA THR A 893 9.58 -8.79 -2.87
C THR A 893 10.23 -10.14 -2.59
N GLY A 894 10.93 -10.69 -3.56
CA GLY A 894 11.82 -11.84 -3.42
C GLY A 894 13.01 -11.65 -4.35
N ASP A 895 14.18 -12.21 -4.04
CA ASP A 895 15.35 -12.12 -4.93
C ASP A 895 15.32 -13.24 -5.98
N TRP A 896 14.80 -12.94 -7.17
CA TRP A 896 14.68 -13.88 -8.28
C TRP A 896 15.97 -14.05 -9.10
N LYS A 897 17.11 -13.52 -8.64
CA LYS A 897 18.45 -13.84 -9.17
C LYS A 897 18.72 -13.47 -10.64
N LEU A 898 17.79 -12.82 -11.34
CA LEU A 898 17.97 -12.29 -12.71
C LEU A 898 19.31 -11.53 -12.91
N PRO A 899 19.71 -10.58 -12.03
CA PRO A 899 21.02 -9.94 -12.12
C PRO A 899 22.22 -10.89 -11.95
N SER A 900 22.05 -12.04 -11.30
CA SER A 900 23.10 -13.06 -11.14
C SER A 900 23.21 -13.96 -12.35
N VAL A 901 22.09 -14.37 -12.96
CA VAL A 901 22.07 -15.09 -14.24
C VAL A 901 22.76 -14.26 -15.33
N ILE A 902 22.42 -12.98 -15.44
CA ILE A 902 23.04 -12.11 -16.45
C ILE A 902 24.53 -11.89 -16.18
N ARG A 903 25.00 -11.87 -14.93
CA ARG A 903 26.45 -11.85 -14.63
C ARG A 903 27.16 -13.15 -15.01
N ALA A 904 26.53 -14.31 -14.82
CA ALA A 904 27.11 -15.59 -15.23
C ALA A 904 27.23 -15.68 -16.77
N LEU A 905 26.21 -15.18 -17.48
CA LEU A 905 26.22 -15.04 -18.94
C LEU A 905 27.28 -14.04 -19.42
N GLU A 906 27.36 -12.86 -18.79
CA GLU A 906 28.38 -11.82 -19.05
C GLU A 906 29.81 -12.36 -18.87
N GLN A 907 30.03 -13.18 -17.83
CA GLN A 907 31.33 -13.81 -17.59
C GLN A 907 31.70 -14.81 -18.69
N ASP A 908 30.85 -15.79 -19.01
CA ASP A 908 31.13 -16.80 -20.04
C ASP A 908 31.31 -16.16 -21.43
N LEU A 909 30.52 -15.13 -21.76
CA LEU A 909 30.68 -14.33 -22.97
C LEU A 909 31.99 -13.54 -23.00
N SER A 910 32.48 -13.03 -21.86
CA SER A 910 33.74 -12.27 -21.83
C SER A 910 34.96 -13.13 -22.13
N GLU A 911 34.86 -14.45 -21.91
CA GLU A 911 35.90 -15.43 -22.20
C GLU A 911 35.85 -15.93 -23.67
N ARG A 912 34.88 -15.47 -24.48
CA ARG A 912 34.52 -16.04 -25.80
C ARG A 912 34.33 -14.97 -26.89
N LEU A 913 35.10 -15.07 -27.98
CA LEU A 913 34.89 -14.22 -29.15
C LEU A 913 33.61 -14.63 -29.92
N PRO A 914 32.76 -13.68 -30.35
CA PRO A 914 31.55 -14.00 -31.11
C PRO A 914 31.89 -14.60 -32.49
N ARG A 915 31.28 -15.75 -32.82
CA ARG A 915 31.53 -16.52 -34.06
C ARG A 915 30.92 -15.91 -35.35
N GLY A 916 30.76 -14.58 -35.40
CA GLY A 916 30.08 -13.90 -36.51
C GLY A 916 28.56 -13.99 -36.41
N GLY A 917 27.99 -13.26 -35.45
CA GLY A 917 26.55 -13.22 -35.18
C GLY A 917 26.27 -12.81 -33.74
N ALA A 918 24.99 -12.58 -33.41
CA ALA A 918 24.56 -12.42 -32.03
C ALA A 918 24.27 -13.79 -31.40
N TRP A 919 24.73 -14.01 -30.16
CA TRP A 919 24.47 -15.24 -29.42
C TRP A 919 22.98 -15.39 -29.13
N LYS A 920 22.43 -16.60 -29.18
CA LYS A 920 20.99 -16.85 -28.95
C LYS A 920 20.74 -17.52 -27.60
N LEU A 921 19.94 -16.87 -26.75
CA LEU A 921 19.50 -17.39 -25.46
C LEU A 921 18.01 -17.77 -25.53
N GLY A 922 17.73 -19.08 -25.50
CA GLY A 922 16.38 -19.61 -25.38
C GLY A 922 15.89 -19.59 -23.93
N VAL A 923 14.81 -18.86 -23.63
CA VAL A 923 14.18 -18.87 -22.31
C VAL A 923 12.94 -19.75 -22.35
N ILE A 924 12.99 -20.89 -21.65
CA ILE A 924 11.89 -21.86 -21.55
C ILE A 924 10.77 -21.40 -20.59
N PRO A 925 11.04 -20.90 -19.36
CA PRO A 925 9.96 -20.48 -18.46
C PRO A 925 9.22 -19.24 -18.99
N ASP A 926 7.91 -19.22 -18.74
CA ASP A 926 7.03 -18.07 -19.02
C ASP A 926 6.08 -17.79 -17.85
N MET A 927 6.64 -17.18 -16.81
CA MET A 927 5.94 -16.69 -15.62
C MET A 927 6.25 -15.20 -15.38
N ARG A 928 5.51 -14.54 -14.48
CA ARG A 928 5.63 -13.08 -14.27
C ARG A 928 7.06 -12.66 -13.95
N GLU A 929 7.75 -13.44 -13.13
CA GLU A 929 9.07 -13.13 -12.59
C GLU A 929 10.21 -13.69 -13.45
N VAL A 930 9.96 -14.72 -14.26
CA VAL A 930 10.95 -15.33 -15.16
C VAL A 930 10.30 -15.63 -16.51
N ASN A 931 10.61 -14.80 -17.50
CA ASN A 931 10.16 -14.92 -18.89
C ASN A 931 11.19 -14.28 -19.84
N GLY A 932 11.10 -14.59 -21.14
CA GLY A 932 12.00 -14.07 -22.16
C GLY A 932 12.16 -12.53 -22.15
N PRO A 933 11.07 -11.73 -22.17
CA PRO A 933 11.14 -10.27 -22.04
C PRO A 933 11.90 -9.78 -20.81
N THR A 934 11.67 -10.39 -19.63
CA THR A 934 12.36 -10.04 -18.39
C THR A 934 13.86 -10.28 -18.49
N VAL A 935 14.29 -11.44 -18.99
CA VAL A 935 15.71 -11.75 -19.21
C VAL A 935 16.33 -10.80 -20.25
N ALA A 936 15.59 -10.48 -21.33
CA ALA A 936 16.01 -9.56 -22.37
C ALA A 936 16.26 -8.13 -21.85
N TYR A 937 15.47 -7.65 -20.89
CA TYR A 937 15.69 -6.35 -20.25
C TYR A 937 17.03 -6.30 -19.48
N TYR A 938 17.31 -7.30 -18.63
CA TYR A 938 18.55 -7.31 -17.86
C TYR A 938 19.78 -7.52 -18.75
N ALA A 939 19.70 -8.36 -19.78
CA ALA A 939 20.75 -8.50 -20.78
C ALA A 939 21.01 -7.19 -21.55
N ALA A 940 19.94 -6.52 -22.00
CA ALA A 940 20.05 -5.24 -22.70
C ALA A 940 20.66 -4.13 -21.83
N ARG A 941 20.32 -4.06 -20.54
CA ARG A 941 20.89 -3.10 -19.56
C ARG A 941 22.39 -3.31 -19.30
N ARG A 942 22.93 -4.47 -19.68
CA ARG A 942 24.35 -4.84 -19.63
C ARG A 942 25.04 -4.82 -20.99
N ASP A 943 24.36 -4.34 -22.04
CA ASP A 943 24.87 -4.31 -23.42
C ASP A 943 25.35 -5.67 -23.96
N LEU A 944 24.83 -6.79 -23.42
CA LEU A 944 25.22 -8.12 -23.87
C LEU A 944 24.72 -8.36 -25.31
N PRO A 945 25.58 -8.82 -26.24
CA PRO A 945 25.23 -9.07 -27.64
C PRO A 945 24.48 -10.41 -27.79
N VAL A 946 23.36 -10.54 -27.07
CA VAL A 946 22.57 -11.76 -26.94
C VAL A 946 21.12 -11.50 -27.37
N THR A 947 20.66 -12.25 -28.34
CA THR A 947 19.24 -12.32 -28.72
C THR A 947 18.52 -13.28 -27.80
N VAL A 948 17.78 -12.71 -26.85
CA VAL A 948 16.95 -13.46 -25.91
C VAL A 948 15.60 -13.77 -26.55
N VAL A 949 15.27 -15.06 -26.69
CA VAL A 949 14.04 -15.54 -27.33
C VAL A 949 13.11 -16.16 -26.29
N GLN A 950 11.90 -15.63 -26.20
CA GLN A 950 10.80 -16.22 -25.42
C GLN A 950 10.25 -17.42 -26.19
N LEU A 951 10.62 -18.64 -25.77
CA LEU A 951 10.46 -19.83 -26.62
C LEU A 951 9.00 -20.25 -26.83
N VAL A 952 8.07 -19.91 -25.91
CA VAL A 952 6.63 -20.19 -26.09
C VAL A 952 6.07 -19.52 -27.35
N ASN A 953 6.62 -18.38 -27.78
CA ASN A 953 6.22 -17.70 -29.02
C ASN A 953 6.65 -18.46 -30.30
N ARG A 954 7.49 -19.50 -30.17
CA ARG A 954 7.93 -20.38 -31.27
C ARG A 954 7.10 -21.67 -31.39
N MET A 955 6.05 -21.86 -30.59
CA MET A 955 5.27 -23.13 -30.55
C MET A 955 4.18 -23.23 -31.62
N LYS A 956 4.51 -22.95 -32.89
CA LYS A 956 3.58 -23.07 -34.02
C LYS A 956 3.12 -24.52 -34.17
N GLY A 957 1.80 -24.74 -34.28
CA GLY A 957 1.20 -26.06 -34.48
C GLY A 957 0.87 -26.86 -33.21
N HIS A 958 1.41 -26.51 -32.04
CA HIS A 958 1.15 -27.22 -30.77
C HIS A 958 0.10 -26.55 -29.87
N VAL A 959 -0.47 -25.44 -30.35
CA VAL A 959 -1.54 -24.70 -29.66
C VAL A 959 -2.70 -24.54 -30.62
N ALA A 960 -3.86 -25.09 -30.26
CA ALA A 960 -5.11 -25.08 -31.05
C ALA A 960 -5.84 -23.72 -31.01
N VAL A 961 -5.07 -22.63 -31.03
CA VAL A 961 -5.56 -21.25 -30.92
C VAL A 961 -4.89 -20.45 -32.03
N GLU A 962 -5.63 -19.63 -32.77
CA GLU A 962 -5.17 -18.89 -33.96
C GLU A 962 -4.13 -17.76 -33.65
N VAL A 963 -3.41 -17.84 -32.54
CA VAL A 963 -2.41 -16.86 -32.12
C VAL A 963 -1.05 -17.17 -32.76
N GLY A 964 -0.95 -16.94 -34.07
CA GLY A 964 0.33 -16.93 -34.78
C GLY A 964 1.21 -15.76 -34.31
N LEU A 965 1.88 -15.91 -33.17
CA LEU A 965 2.58 -14.84 -32.44
C LEU A 965 3.86 -14.34 -33.12
N ASP A 966 4.50 -15.16 -33.94
CA ASP A 966 5.65 -14.74 -34.76
C ASP A 966 5.19 -14.22 -36.14
N PRO A 967 5.27 -12.90 -36.39
CA PRO A 967 4.81 -12.30 -37.64
C PRO A 967 5.73 -12.61 -38.82
N PHE A 968 6.99 -13.02 -38.57
CA PHE A 968 8.06 -13.17 -39.56
C PHE A 968 8.17 -14.58 -40.17
N GLY A 969 7.31 -15.52 -39.77
CA GLY A 969 7.26 -16.84 -40.40
C GLY A 969 8.46 -17.75 -40.07
N ARG A 970 9.23 -17.45 -39.02
CA ARG A 970 10.39 -18.24 -38.57
C ARG A 970 9.98 -19.65 -38.13
N GLY A 971 10.92 -20.59 -38.16
CA GLY A 971 10.70 -21.98 -37.73
C GLY A 971 10.23 -22.11 -36.26
N ASP A 972 9.61 -23.25 -35.96
CA ASP A 972 9.14 -23.57 -34.61
C ASP A 972 10.29 -23.90 -33.64
N PHE A 973 9.98 -24.05 -32.35
CA PHE A 973 10.97 -24.37 -31.31
C PHE A 973 11.75 -25.66 -31.59
N TYR A 974 11.08 -26.71 -32.08
CA TYR A 974 11.69 -28.02 -32.29
C TYR A 974 12.57 -28.03 -33.55
N GLN A 975 12.17 -27.29 -34.58
CA GLN A 975 12.95 -27.05 -35.80
C GLN A 975 14.20 -26.21 -35.52
N THR A 976 14.07 -25.17 -34.69
CA THR A 976 15.15 -24.20 -34.39
C THR A 976 15.93 -24.51 -33.12
N PHE A 977 15.72 -25.66 -32.47
CA PHE A 977 16.37 -26.00 -31.19
C PHE A 977 17.91 -25.92 -31.26
N GLN A 978 18.49 -26.28 -32.41
CA GLN A 978 19.94 -26.27 -32.63
C GLN A 978 20.52 -24.85 -32.76
N ASP A 979 19.69 -23.85 -33.08
CA ASP A 979 20.09 -22.45 -33.29
C ASP A 979 20.41 -21.71 -31.97
N TYR A 980 20.06 -22.27 -30.82
CA TYR A 980 20.28 -21.65 -29.51
C TYR A 980 21.61 -22.08 -28.89
N ASP A 981 22.46 -21.09 -28.60
CA ASP A 981 23.74 -21.24 -27.92
C ASP A 981 23.58 -21.42 -26.40
N TYR A 982 22.56 -20.79 -25.80
CA TYR A 982 22.28 -20.83 -24.38
C TYR A 982 20.81 -21.17 -24.10
N PHE A 983 20.55 -21.80 -22.95
CA PHE A 983 19.21 -22.01 -22.43
C PHE A 983 19.10 -21.54 -20.98
N LEU A 984 17.98 -20.90 -20.65
CA LEU A 984 17.58 -20.64 -19.27
C LEU A 984 16.38 -21.52 -18.93
N THR A 985 16.51 -22.32 -17.87
CA THR A 985 15.45 -23.22 -17.38
C THR A 985 15.12 -22.94 -15.91
N LYS A 986 13.97 -23.46 -15.46
CA LYS A 986 13.49 -23.35 -14.08
C LYS A 986 12.79 -24.63 -13.66
N THR A 987 13.04 -25.10 -12.44
CA THR A 987 12.33 -26.26 -11.86
C THR A 987 10.98 -25.86 -11.25
N GLY A 988 10.10 -26.84 -11.04
CA GLY A 988 8.74 -26.61 -10.54
C GLY A 988 7.88 -25.78 -11.49
N ASP A 989 7.02 -24.93 -10.94
CA ASP A 989 6.08 -24.10 -11.70
C ASP A 989 6.85 -23.11 -12.60
N SER A 990 6.70 -23.27 -13.91
CA SER A 990 7.49 -22.55 -14.92
C SER A 990 6.64 -21.85 -15.99
N ALA A 991 5.32 -21.89 -15.87
CA ALA A 991 4.41 -21.31 -16.86
C ALA A 991 3.05 -20.88 -16.27
N VAL A 992 2.46 -19.83 -16.84
CA VAL A 992 1.06 -19.43 -16.63
C VAL A 992 0.19 -19.79 -17.83
N ALA A 993 -1.14 -19.68 -17.69
CA ALA A 993 -2.08 -19.90 -18.79
C ALA A 993 -1.80 -18.94 -19.97
N PRO A 994 -1.86 -19.39 -21.24
CA PRO A 994 -2.25 -20.73 -21.71
C PRO A 994 -1.11 -21.77 -21.77
N TRP A 995 0.12 -21.42 -21.40
CA TRP A 995 1.33 -22.20 -21.68
C TRP A 995 1.62 -23.36 -20.70
N GLN A 996 0.78 -23.55 -19.69
CA GLN A 996 0.94 -24.58 -18.64
C GLN A 996 1.06 -26.01 -19.17
N ALA A 997 0.42 -26.32 -20.30
CA ALA A 997 0.55 -27.63 -20.95
C ALA A 997 1.80 -27.74 -21.83
N VAL A 998 2.29 -26.61 -22.35
CA VAL A 998 3.31 -26.54 -23.42
C VAL A 998 4.73 -26.49 -22.86
N VAL A 999 4.98 -25.64 -21.87
CA VAL A 999 6.31 -25.48 -21.27
C VAL A 999 6.87 -26.78 -20.65
N PRO A 1000 6.07 -27.65 -20.01
CA PRO A 1000 6.55 -28.96 -19.57
C PRO A 1000 6.95 -29.91 -20.72
N GLU A 1001 6.41 -29.73 -21.93
CA GLU A 1001 6.86 -30.50 -23.11
C GLU A 1001 8.21 -30.00 -23.60
N MET A 1002 8.38 -28.68 -23.66
CA MET A 1002 9.63 -28.03 -24.04
C MET A 1002 10.76 -28.38 -23.06
N MET A 1003 10.47 -28.38 -21.75
CA MET A 1003 11.38 -28.86 -20.71
C MET A 1003 11.76 -30.34 -20.90
N ARG A 1004 10.79 -31.23 -21.18
CA ARG A 1004 11.10 -32.64 -21.49
C ARG A 1004 11.98 -32.78 -22.73
N TYR A 1005 11.74 -31.99 -23.78
CA TYR A 1005 12.55 -32.01 -25.00
C TYR A 1005 13.99 -31.54 -24.76
N PHE A 1006 14.18 -30.52 -23.91
CA PHE A 1006 15.48 -30.03 -23.47
C PHE A 1006 16.21 -31.05 -22.58
N GLU A 1007 15.57 -31.58 -21.55
CA GLU A 1007 16.18 -32.55 -20.62
C GLU A 1007 16.62 -33.84 -21.35
N ALA A 1008 15.87 -34.30 -22.36
CA ALA A 1008 16.25 -35.42 -23.22
C ALA A 1008 17.49 -35.15 -24.12
N ARG A 1009 18.05 -33.94 -24.08
CA ARG A 1009 19.23 -33.47 -24.85
C ARG A 1009 20.23 -32.71 -23.96
N LYS A 1010 20.12 -32.87 -22.63
CA LYS A 1010 20.92 -32.12 -21.65
C LYS A 1010 22.42 -32.40 -21.75
N ASP A 1011 22.78 -33.58 -22.25
CA ASP A 1011 24.14 -33.99 -22.61
C ASP A 1011 24.81 -33.07 -23.65
N GLN A 1012 24.03 -32.35 -24.46
CA GLN A 1012 24.51 -31.37 -25.43
C GLN A 1012 24.91 -30.03 -24.81
N PHE A 1013 24.76 -29.87 -23.49
CA PHE A 1013 24.97 -28.61 -22.78
C PHE A 1013 25.82 -28.77 -21.52
N VAL A 1014 26.52 -27.70 -21.14
CA VAL A 1014 27.16 -27.52 -19.84
C VAL A 1014 26.33 -26.53 -19.04
N GLU A 1015 26.05 -26.88 -17.79
CA GLU A 1015 25.46 -25.96 -16.80
C GLU A 1015 26.53 -24.95 -16.35
N LEU A 1016 26.27 -23.66 -16.55
CA LEU A 1016 27.21 -22.59 -16.17
C LEU A 1016 26.99 -22.14 -14.72
N ALA A 1017 25.73 -22.02 -14.31
CA ALA A 1017 25.34 -21.60 -12.97
C ALA A 1017 23.89 -21.98 -12.66
N SER A 1018 23.63 -22.35 -11.41
CA SER A 1018 22.29 -22.51 -10.85
C SER A 1018 22.04 -21.56 -9.69
N PHE A 1019 20.77 -21.20 -9.48
CA PHE A 1019 20.36 -20.21 -8.49
C PHE A 1019 19.05 -20.62 -7.79
N PRO A 1020 19.03 -20.73 -6.45
CA PRO A 1020 17.80 -20.99 -5.70
C PRO A 1020 16.91 -19.74 -5.71
N LEU A 1021 15.60 -19.96 -5.88
CA LEU A 1021 14.59 -18.93 -6.03
C LEU A 1021 13.66 -18.80 -4.81
N PRO A 1022 12.94 -17.67 -4.66
CA PRO A 1022 12.07 -17.41 -3.50
C PRO A 1022 10.89 -18.38 -3.34
N ASP A 1023 10.49 -19.07 -4.41
CA ASP A 1023 9.44 -20.09 -4.43
C ASP A 1023 9.95 -21.50 -4.05
N GLY A 1024 11.25 -21.63 -3.73
CA GLY A 1024 11.90 -22.91 -3.42
C GLY A 1024 12.30 -23.72 -4.65
N SER A 1025 12.13 -23.17 -5.86
CA SER A 1025 12.66 -23.76 -7.10
C SER A 1025 14.09 -23.31 -7.38
N GLU A 1026 14.64 -23.79 -8.49
CA GLU A 1026 15.98 -23.50 -8.97
C GLU A 1026 15.91 -23.03 -10.43
N MET A 1027 16.65 -21.97 -10.75
CA MET A 1027 16.84 -21.48 -12.12
C MET A 1027 18.28 -21.73 -12.55
N ALA A 1028 18.47 -22.36 -13.70
CA ALA A 1028 19.78 -22.79 -14.20
C ALA A 1028 20.04 -22.27 -15.62
N LEU A 1029 21.25 -21.77 -15.84
CA LEU A 1029 21.76 -21.28 -17.12
C LEU A 1029 22.68 -22.33 -17.74
N TYR A 1030 22.39 -22.70 -18.98
CA TYR A 1030 23.13 -23.70 -19.75
C TYR A 1030 23.73 -23.08 -21.01
N ARG A 1031 24.90 -23.56 -21.41
CA ARG A 1031 25.58 -23.26 -22.67
C ARG A 1031 25.71 -24.53 -23.49
N ARG A 1032 25.47 -24.46 -24.80
CA ARG A 1032 25.68 -25.56 -25.74
C ARG A 1032 27.15 -25.94 -25.75
N ASN A 1033 27.43 -27.24 -25.86
CA ASN A 1033 28.79 -27.72 -26.05
C ASN A 1033 29.32 -27.26 -27.41
N ASP A 1034 30.52 -26.69 -27.41
CA ASP A 1034 31.30 -26.51 -28.62
C ASP A 1034 31.58 -27.90 -29.20
N ARG A 1035 31.27 -28.09 -30.50
CA ARG A 1035 31.73 -29.24 -31.29
C ARG A 1035 33.07 -28.91 -31.94
#